data_AF-A0A0R0H1K1-F1
#
_entry.id   AF-A0A0R0H1K1-F1
#
_cell.length_a   1.000
_cell.length_b   1.000
_cell.length_c   1.000
_cell.angle_alpha   90.00
_cell.angle_beta   90.00
_cell.angle_gamma   90.00
#
_symmetry.space_group_name_H-M   'P 1'
#
loop_
_entity.id
_entity.type
_entity.pdbx_description
1 polymer ?
#
loop_
_entity_poly.entity_id
_entity_poly.type
_entity_poly.pdbx_seq_one_letter_code
_entity_poly.pdbx_strand_id
1 'polypeptide(L)'
;MAEDGSLPPRASIPSGDNSVWADVSPLLQAACQDLQEGELIHGDNFNLFAAMSALEIMDPKMDSGIACTYYSLDEAIENGVAPIPISADKTTDVRCMIDIMDHLLACEATWHKGHSLAQTVYSCLYLLRPERTSSHALLHSYCKVIRATCKAILSVVSQARTHEEEDLFTMAYGLPLSGDGDEKCLSMLNAVEETISRQLRACKVSSSKRRVPEDIEPLQNNPDLEEGYCKALLCRLRFRKHFYHLLMSMKRPQGRGLELARKHIASCISEIDYIRKCSEFLRANAHGISEQNLDNTTASGCQPIGFDASLNCRLSAPTPPRSIKIHSWEKVNLNVVCSYSLDPSLEAALLFVVKFQKSRPDLVARAHLQLLLVQDGKLYGRDPMFSMITGAAGLPGVTENYDFQKNEFMVQLGQLVINLLKILCTNAAWQRRKLGKMLQDWHVTYVQLEMTFKGEFEEASKTSNNKQKICFKIYQHILAWVEEQTYWIAFRFLNLGFELELYSVHDYCMVYWYIYVVLIKLTEKKHLRMAMSSDSAKKKTKKKRDSFKDGEIDYQIPAAVMFLQSQIYLAEGLSMMFAALRNECRIVPLQSPFNTEHEIFIQQFELLQKACVPDHISYVSFKESTMHANFSTLAICDYFKEAQRIAKEVKSSFANDPDTMAELCRVEQVAERNSIALNVCQAGALDPKLKISFTFCHHPFYATAIVKRS
;
A
#
# COMPACT_ATOMS: atom_id res chain seq x y z
N MET A 1 3.21 -59.42 42.37
CA MET A 1 1.92 -58.73 42.48
C MET A 1 2.15 -57.29 42.05
N ALA A 2 2.10 -57.04 40.74
CA ALA A 2 1.92 -55.67 40.26
C ALA A 2 0.41 -55.48 40.32
N GLU A 3 -0.05 -54.74 41.33
CA GLU A 3 -1.45 -54.36 41.42
C GLU A 3 -1.79 -53.57 40.17
N ASP A 4 -2.71 -54.14 39.41
CA ASP A 4 -3.36 -53.54 38.25
C ASP A 4 -4.13 -52.32 38.78
N GLY A 5 -3.42 -51.20 38.89
CA GLY A 5 -3.95 -49.93 39.35
C GLY A 5 -4.89 -49.41 38.28
N SER A 6 -6.12 -49.90 38.31
CA SER A 6 -7.22 -49.34 37.53
C SER A 6 -7.31 -47.86 37.92
N LEU A 7 -6.86 -46.99 37.02
CA LEU A 7 -7.14 -45.56 37.11
C LEU A 7 -8.64 -45.41 37.36
N PRO A 8 -9.05 -44.60 38.35
CA PRO A 8 -10.46 -44.39 38.65
C PRO A 8 -11.18 -43.99 37.35
N PRO A 9 -12.41 -44.48 37.11
CA PRO A 9 -13.15 -44.14 35.91
C PRO A 9 -13.21 -42.62 35.79
N ARG A 10 -12.59 -42.07 34.73
CA ARG A 10 -12.62 -40.63 34.44
C ARG A 10 -14.08 -40.20 34.45
N ALA A 11 -14.40 -39.19 35.25
CA ALA A 11 -15.76 -38.68 35.39
C ALA A 11 -16.32 -38.33 33.99
N SER A 12 -17.53 -38.79 33.69
CA SER A 12 -18.20 -38.49 32.44
C SER A 12 -18.39 -36.98 32.30
N ILE A 13 -17.79 -36.38 31.27
CA ILE A 13 -17.91 -34.93 31.01
C ILE A 13 -19.30 -34.68 30.42
N PRO A 14 -20.16 -33.86 31.03
CA PRO A 14 -21.46 -33.53 30.45
C PRO A 14 -21.29 -32.76 29.12
N SER A 15 -22.07 -33.10 28.10
CA SER A 15 -22.09 -32.43 26.78
C SER A 15 -23.40 -31.68 26.49
N GLY A 16 -24.24 -31.46 27.49
CA GLY A 16 -25.55 -30.82 27.38
C GLY A 16 -26.58 -31.49 28.30
N ASP A 17 -27.85 -31.08 28.19
CA ASP A 17 -28.89 -31.38 29.18
C ASP A 17 -29.23 -32.87 29.39
N ASN A 18 -28.73 -33.80 28.56
CA ASN A 18 -28.86 -35.25 28.76
C ASN A 18 -27.82 -36.07 27.98
N SER A 19 -26.65 -35.51 27.71
CA SER A 19 -25.58 -36.20 26.97
C SER A 19 -24.27 -36.12 27.73
N VAL A 20 -23.47 -37.17 27.63
CA VAL A 20 -22.12 -37.25 28.19
C VAL A 20 -21.14 -37.53 27.07
N TRP A 21 -19.98 -36.87 27.11
CA TRP A 21 -18.87 -37.18 26.23
C TRP A 21 -18.34 -38.59 26.55
N ALA A 22 -18.22 -39.41 25.51
CA ALA A 22 -17.55 -40.70 25.62
C ALA A 22 -16.03 -40.49 25.57
N ASP A 23 -15.29 -41.03 26.55
CA ASP A 23 -13.82 -41.01 26.50
C ASP A 23 -13.33 -42.04 25.48
N VAL A 24 -12.88 -41.54 24.32
CA VAL A 24 -12.29 -42.35 23.25
C VAL A 24 -10.78 -42.56 23.43
N SER A 25 -10.16 -42.00 24.47
CA SER A 25 -8.71 -42.15 24.72
C SER A 25 -8.25 -43.62 24.74
N PRO A 26 -8.97 -44.56 25.39
CA PRO A 26 -8.55 -45.97 25.40
C PRO A 26 -8.58 -46.60 24.01
N LEU A 27 -9.57 -46.24 23.17
CA LEU A 27 -9.67 -46.71 21.79
C LEU A 27 -8.50 -46.18 20.96
N LEU A 28 -8.18 -44.88 21.08
CA LEU A 28 -7.06 -44.27 20.38
C LEU A 28 -5.72 -44.88 20.83
N GLN A 29 -5.54 -45.11 22.13
CA GLN A 29 -4.33 -45.72 22.66
C GLN A 29 -4.16 -47.17 22.19
N ALA A 30 -5.24 -47.96 22.16
CA ALA A 30 -5.21 -49.32 21.61
C ALA A 30 -4.89 -49.31 20.11
N ALA A 31 -5.51 -48.40 19.34
CA ALA A 31 -5.23 -48.25 17.92
C ALA A 31 -3.77 -47.85 17.66
N CYS A 32 -3.21 -46.93 18.45
CA CYS A 32 -1.80 -46.53 18.35
C CYS A 32 -0.82 -47.65 18.73
N GLN A 33 -1.22 -48.59 19.59
CA GLN A 33 -0.39 -49.75 19.94
C GLN A 33 -0.39 -50.82 18.85
N ASP A 34 -1.50 -50.97 18.13
CA ASP A 34 -1.66 -51.93 17.04
C ASP A 34 -1.02 -51.43 15.74
N LEU A 35 -1.04 -50.12 15.50
CA LEU A 35 -0.49 -49.48 14.31
C LEU A 35 1.05 -49.58 14.25
N GLN A 36 1.60 -50.09 13.15
CA GLN A 36 3.04 -50.12 12.91
C GLN A 36 3.56 -48.79 12.34
N GLU A 37 4.88 -48.55 12.45
CA GLU A 37 5.51 -47.37 11.88
C GLU A 37 5.30 -47.32 10.35
N GLY A 38 4.69 -46.24 9.86
CA GLY A 38 4.37 -46.04 8.44
C GLY A 38 2.94 -46.45 8.03
N GLU A 39 2.16 -47.04 8.93
CA GLU A 39 0.75 -47.34 8.68
C GLU A 39 -0.17 -46.14 8.98
N LEU A 40 -1.32 -46.07 8.30
CA LEU A 40 -2.31 -45.01 8.45
C LEU A 40 -3.72 -45.60 8.45
N ILE A 41 -4.52 -45.23 9.44
CA ILE A 41 -5.96 -45.51 9.46
C ILE A 41 -6.69 -44.31 8.85
N HIS A 42 -7.52 -44.57 7.84
CA HIS A 42 -8.31 -43.54 7.18
C HIS A 42 -9.68 -44.07 6.74
N GLY A 43 -10.65 -43.16 6.58
CA GLY A 43 -11.95 -43.53 6.01
C GLY A 43 -11.88 -43.77 4.50
N ASP A 44 -12.90 -44.39 3.92
CA ASP A 44 -12.96 -44.75 2.49
C ASP A 44 -12.82 -43.55 1.54
N ASN A 45 -13.20 -42.35 1.99
CA ASN A 45 -13.14 -41.11 1.21
C ASN A 45 -11.80 -40.37 1.33
N PHE A 46 -10.85 -40.88 2.12
CA PHE A 46 -9.54 -40.25 2.28
C PHE A 46 -8.75 -40.34 0.97
N ASN A 47 -8.20 -39.20 0.54
CA ASN A 47 -7.46 -39.09 -0.70
C ASN A 47 -6.23 -38.17 -0.49
N LEU A 48 -5.36 -38.11 -1.50
CA LEU A 48 -4.15 -37.28 -1.44
C LEU A 48 -4.45 -35.80 -1.14
N PHE A 49 -5.54 -35.24 -1.67
CA PHE A 49 -5.92 -33.85 -1.41
C PHE A 49 -6.31 -33.65 0.06
N ALA A 50 -7.03 -34.59 0.65
CA ALA A 50 -7.37 -34.59 2.07
C ALA A 50 -6.11 -34.72 2.94
N ALA A 51 -5.16 -35.59 2.56
CA ALA A 51 -3.87 -35.72 3.22
C ALA A 51 -3.06 -34.42 3.18
N MET A 52 -2.97 -33.78 2.02
CA MET A 52 -2.25 -32.50 1.84
C MET A 52 -2.91 -31.30 2.54
N SER A 53 -4.21 -31.37 2.80
CA SER A 53 -4.97 -30.30 3.47
C SER A 53 -5.20 -30.57 4.96
N ALA A 54 -4.72 -31.71 5.48
CA ALA A 54 -4.94 -32.11 6.86
C ALA A 54 -4.17 -31.19 7.82
N LEU A 55 -4.80 -30.86 8.95
CA LEU A 55 -4.13 -30.20 10.06
C LEU A 55 -3.38 -31.26 10.88
N GLU A 56 -2.08 -31.07 11.10
CA GLU A 56 -1.32 -31.89 12.02
C GLU A 56 -1.53 -31.39 13.45
N ILE A 57 -2.35 -32.12 14.21
CA ILE A 57 -2.53 -31.87 15.65
C ILE A 57 -1.21 -32.21 16.35
N MET A 58 -0.80 -31.40 17.33
CA MET A 58 0.49 -31.46 18.03
C MET A 58 1.72 -30.97 17.25
N ASP A 59 1.60 -30.52 15.99
CA ASP A 59 2.72 -29.84 15.32
C ASP A 59 2.73 -28.34 15.72
N PRO A 60 3.82 -27.76 16.25
CA PRO A 60 3.87 -26.35 16.67
C PRO A 60 3.62 -25.30 15.57
N LYS A 61 3.72 -25.69 14.30
CA LYS A 61 3.45 -24.83 13.14
C LYS A 61 2.08 -25.06 12.54
N MET A 62 1.34 -26.11 12.90
CA MET A 62 0.00 -26.39 12.36
C MET A 62 -1.07 -26.28 13.46
N ASP A 63 -0.75 -26.71 14.67
CA ASP A 63 -1.66 -26.69 15.81
C ASP A 63 -1.53 -25.40 16.62
N SER A 64 -2.47 -24.48 16.42
CA SER A 64 -2.53 -23.24 17.22
C SER A 64 -2.77 -23.47 18.73
N GLY A 65 -3.20 -24.67 19.14
CA GLY A 65 -3.49 -25.01 20.53
C GLY A 65 -2.29 -25.50 21.34
N ILE A 66 -1.18 -25.92 20.69
CA ILE A 66 -0.02 -26.47 21.39
C ILE A 66 0.86 -25.39 22.04
N ALA A 67 0.98 -24.22 21.41
CA ALA A 67 1.83 -23.12 21.85
C ALA A 67 1.02 -21.99 22.53
N CYS A 68 0.03 -22.35 23.36
CA CYS A 68 -0.71 -21.39 24.19
C CYS A 68 -0.14 -21.37 25.60
N THR A 69 0.26 -20.20 26.10
CA THR A 69 0.69 -20.03 27.50
C THR A 69 -0.48 -20.19 28.47
N TYR A 70 -1.67 -19.75 28.05
CA TYR A 70 -2.91 -19.79 28.83
C TYR A 70 -4.07 -20.24 27.95
N TYR A 71 -5.02 -21.01 28.51
CA TYR A 71 -6.19 -21.53 27.80
C TYR A 71 -7.35 -20.55 27.76
N SER A 72 -7.38 -19.58 28.68
CA SER A 72 -8.41 -18.54 28.74
C SER A 72 -7.86 -17.20 29.24
N LEU A 73 -8.59 -16.12 28.94
CA LEU A 73 -8.30 -14.80 29.47
C LEU A 73 -8.38 -14.79 31.01
N ASP A 74 -9.33 -15.52 31.59
CA ASP A 74 -9.52 -15.59 33.04
C ASP A 74 -8.36 -16.31 33.73
N GLU A 75 -7.89 -17.41 33.16
CA GLU A 75 -6.70 -18.12 33.64
C GLU A 75 -5.44 -17.23 33.57
N ALA A 76 -5.24 -16.49 32.48
CA ALA A 76 -4.10 -15.57 32.37
C ALA A 76 -4.17 -14.46 33.45
N ILE A 77 -5.38 -13.96 33.74
CA ILE A 77 -5.62 -12.98 34.78
C ILE A 77 -5.37 -13.56 36.18
N GLU A 78 -5.85 -14.77 36.45
CA GLU A 78 -5.65 -15.48 37.73
C GLU A 78 -4.17 -15.78 37.98
N ASN A 79 -3.41 -16.10 36.93
CA ASN A 79 -1.95 -16.25 36.98
C ASN A 79 -1.18 -14.92 37.11
N GLY A 80 -1.88 -13.78 37.24
CA GLY A 80 -1.26 -12.49 37.53
C GLY A 80 -0.58 -11.81 36.34
N VAL A 81 -0.93 -12.17 35.10
CA VAL A 81 -0.33 -11.59 33.88
C VAL A 81 -0.69 -10.10 33.70
N ALA A 82 -1.90 -9.72 34.12
CA ALA A 82 -2.43 -8.36 34.05
C ALA A 82 -2.87 -7.84 35.44
N PRO A 83 -1.90 -7.56 36.35
CA PRO A 83 -2.17 -7.08 37.70
C PRO A 83 -2.69 -5.63 37.70
N ILE A 84 -3.53 -5.31 38.68
CA ILE A 84 -4.02 -3.95 39.01
C ILE A 84 -4.10 -3.83 40.55
N PRO A 85 -3.40 -2.87 41.19
CA PRO A 85 -2.34 -2.03 40.61
C PRO A 85 -1.21 -2.91 40.04
N ILE A 86 -0.41 -2.36 39.11
CA ILE A 86 0.64 -3.14 38.44
C ILE A 86 1.76 -3.46 39.43
N SER A 87 2.05 -2.53 40.34
CA SER A 87 2.96 -2.75 41.45
C SER A 87 2.50 -2.01 42.70
N ALA A 88 2.85 -2.52 43.87
CA ALA A 88 2.69 -1.78 45.13
C ALA A 88 3.68 -0.59 45.23
N ASP A 89 4.83 -0.68 44.55
CA ASP A 89 5.79 0.42 44.44
C ASP A 89 5.33 1.40 43.35
N LYS A 90 4.95 2.63 43.74
CA LYS A 90 4.46 3.65 42.81
C LYS A 90 5.44 3.96 41.66
N THR A 91 6.74 3.95 41.94
CA THR A 91 7.76 4.18 40.90
C THR A 91 7.74 3.08 39.85
N THR A 92 7.63 1.83 40.28
CA THR A 92 7.51 0.68 39.38
C THR A 92 6.15 0.64 38.69
N ASP A 93 5.06 0.97 39.38
CA ASP A 93 3.72 1.06 38.78
C ASP A 93 3.73 2.02 37.59
N VAL A 94 4.16 3.27 37.79
CA VAL A 94 4.20 4.29 36.71
C VAL A 94 5.19 3.93 35.59
N ARG A 95 6.32 3.30 35.91
CA ARG A 95 7.27 2.83 34.88
C ARG A 95 6.64 1.73 34.01
N CYS A 96 6.04 0.71 34.64
CA CYS A 96 5.39 -0.38 33.92
C CYS A 96 4.19 0.12 33.10
N MET A 97 3.46 1.13 33.57
CA MET A 97 2.43 1.79 32.78
C MET A 97 2.98 2.42 31.50
N ILE A 98 4.12 3.12 31.61
CA ILE A 98 4.78 3.70 30.46
C ILE A 98 5.19 2.61 29.47
N ASP A 99 5.71 1.49 29.97
CA ASP A 99 6.10 0.34 29.14
C ASP A 99 4.88 -0.28 28.43
N ILE A 100 3.73 -0.37 29.10
CA ILE A 100 2.46 -0.78 28.48
C ILE A 100 2.06 0.19 27.36
N MET A 101 2.17 1.51 27.57
CA MET A 101 1.85 2.51 26.55
C MET A 101 2.77 2.42 25.33
N ASP A 102 4.07 2.21 25.55
CA ASP A 102 5.06 2.08 24.49
C ASP A 102 4.85 0.81 23.67
N HIS A 103 4.63 -0.32 24.35
CA HIS A 103 4.37 -1.58 23.65
C HIS A 103 3.05 -1.52 22.87
N LEU A 104 2.00 -0.90 23.41
CA LEU A 104 0.75 -0.65 22.67
C LEU A 104 0.98 0.20 21.42
N LEU A 105 1.83 1.22 21.51
CA LEU A 105 2.20 2.06 20.37
C LEU A 105 2.91 1.25 19.29
N ALA A 106 3.83 0.36 19.68
CA ALA A 106 4.55 -0.52 18.76
C ALA A 106 3.62 -1.59 18.14
N CYS A 107 2.69 -2.14 18.92
CA CYS A 107 1.64 -3.04 18.43
C CYS A 107 0.74 -2.35 17.40
N GLU A 108 0.32 -1.10 17.66
CA GLU A 108 -0.50 -0.33 16.72
C GLU A 108 0.27 0.00 15.42
N ALA A 109 1.54 0.39 15.52
CA ALA A 109 2.39 0.61 14.35
C ALA A 109 2.60 -0.66 13.53
N THR A 110 2.68 -1.82 14.19
CA THR A 110 2.79 -3.13 13.54
C THR A 110 1.47 -3.53 12.88
N TRP A 111 0.34 -3.31 13.56
CA TRP A 111 -1.00 -3.55 13.02
C TRP A 111 -1.25 -2.76 11.73
N HIS A 112 -0.87 -1.47 11.70
CA HIS A 112 -1.05 -0.64 10.51
C HIS A 112 -0.34 -1.17 9.26
N LYS A 113 0.72 -1.98 9.42
CA LYS A 113 1.44 -2.63 8.32
C LYS A 113 0.77 -3.90 7.77
N GLY A 114 -0.42 -4.26 8.25
CA GLY A 114 -1.20 -5.41 7.75
C GLY A 114 -1.24 -6.63 8.67
N HIS A 115 -0.61 -6.57 9.85
CA HIS A 115 -0.64 -7.69 10.80
C HIS A 115 -2.01 -7.85 11.49
N SER A 116 -2.28 -9.00 12.12
CA SER A 116 -3.56 -9.26 12.81
C SER A 116 -3.75 -8.32 14.00
N LEU A 117 -4.93 -7.69 14.11
CA LEU A 117 -5.29 -6.86 15.25
C LEU A 117 -5.31 -7.67 16.57
N ALA A 118 -5.79 -8.91 16.49
CA ALA A 118 -5.93 -9.82 17.63
C ALA A 118 -4.56 -10.22 18.21
N GLN A 119 -3.55 -10.41 17.36
CA GLN A 119 -2.21 -10.82 17.77
C GLN A 119 -1.25 -9.64 18.04
N THR A 120 -1.66 -8.40 17.71
CA THR A 120 -0.86 -7.18 17.93
C THR A 120 -1.45 -6.35 19.06
N VAL A 121 -2.33 -5.39 18.77
CA VAL A 121 -2.90 -4.47 19.77
C VAL A 121 -3.69 -5.23 20.83
N TYR A 122 -4.51 -6.20 20.41
CA TYR A 122 -5.35 -7.00 21.31
C TYR A 122 -4.63 -8.20 21.93
N SER A 123 -3.30 -8.32 21.76
CA SER A 123 -2.50 -9.13 22.70
C SER A 123 -2.50 -8.53 24.11
N CYS A 124 -2.86 -7.24 24.24
CA CYS A 124 -3.00 -6.55 25.52
C CYS A 124 -4.26 -6.99 26.29
N LEU A 125 -4.07 -7.68 27.40
CA LEU A 125 -5.15 -8.14 28.28
C LEU A 125 -5.97 -6.97 28.85
N TYR A 126 -5.35 -5.80 29.07
CA TYR A 126 -6.04 -4.60 29.54
C TYR A 126 -7.06 -4.06 28.51
N LEU A 127 -6.85 -4.32 27.21
CA LEU A 127 -7.82 -3.99 26.17
C LEU A 127 -8.92 -5.04 26.03
N LEU A 128 -8.60 -6.31 26.32
CA LEU A 128 -9.54 -7.44 26.32
C LEU A 128 -10.51 -7.39 27.52
N ARG A 129 -10.06 -6.90 28.68
CA ARG A 129 -10.88 -6.75 29.91
C ARG A 129 -10.82 -5.31 30.47
N PRO A 130 -11.50 -4.33 29.85
CA PRO A 130 -11.43 -2.91 30.23
C PRO A 130 -11.83 -2.64 31.67
N GLU A 131 -12.74 -3.44 32.23
CA GLU A 131 -13.28 -3.28 33.57
C GLU A 131 -12.16 -3.32 34.61
N ARG A 132 -11.08 -4.07 34.36
CA ARG A 132 -9.92 -4.16 35.26
C ARG A 132 -9.18 -2.85 35.41
N THR A 133 -9.11 -2.06 34.34
CA THR A 133 -8.38 -0.78 34.37
C THR A 133 -9.17 0.32 35.08
N SER A 134 -10.46 0.13 35.39
CA SER A 134 -11.36 1.19 35.89
C SER A 134 -10.88 1.90 37.15
N SER A 135 -10.15 1.21 38.05
CA SER A 135 -9.55 1.80 39.25
C SER A 135 -8.28 2.62 38.96
N HIS A 136 -7.68 2.46 37.79
CA HIS A 136 -6.45 3.13 37.37
C HIS A 136 -6.73 4.13 36.25
N ALA A 137 -7.14 5.35 36.61
CA ALA A 137 -7.67 6.35 35.68
C ALA A 137 -6.74 6.65 34.48
N LEU A 138 -5.42 6.66 34.71
CA LEU A 138 -4.43 6.93 33.67
C LEU A 138 -4.36 5.79 32.64
N LEU A 139 -4.25 4.54 33.09
CA LEU A 139 -4.25 3.38 32.17
C LEU A 139 -5.61 3.24 31.47
N HIS A 140 -6.70 3.39 32.23
CA HIS A 140 -8.06 3.25 31.72
C HIS A 140 -8.39 4.24 30.60
N SER A 141 -8.06 5.52 30.81
CA SER A 141 -8.30 6.56 29.80
C SER A 141 -7.46 6.32 28.53
N TYR A 142 -6.22 5.88 28.68
CA TYR A 142 -5.34 5.54 27.55
C TYR A 142 -5.88 4.35 26.74
N CYS A 143 -6.24 3.26 27.42
CA CYS A 143 -6.83 2.06 26.82
C CYS A 143 -8.15 2.36 26.08
N LYS A 144 -9.02 3.20 26.65
CA LYS A 144 -10.26 3.62 26.00
C LYS A 144 -10.01 4.38 24.70
N VAL A 145 -9.04 5.29 24.66
CA VAL A 145 -8.72 6.03 23.43
C VAL A 145 -8.10 5.11 22.38
N ILE A 146 -7.28 4.12 22.76
CA ILE A 146 -6.77 3.10 21.82
C ILE A 146 -7.91 2.30 21.17
N ARG A 147 -8.88 1.83 21.95
CA ARG A 147 -10.05 1.14 21.40
C ARG A 147 -10.79 2.01 20.39
N ALA A 148 -10.96 3.29 20.72
CA ALA A 148 -11.59 4.26 19.83
C ALA A 148 -10.76 4.53 18.54
N THR A 149 -9.42 4.59 18.61
CA THR A 149 -8.57 4.73 17.41
C THR A 149 -8.60 3.45 16.56
N CYS A 150 -8.55 2.27 17.18
CA CYS A 150 -8.69 0.99 16.47
C CYS A 150 -10.03 0.89 15.73
N LYS A 151 -11.14 1.22 16.41
CA LYS A 151 -12.47 1.27 15.78
C LYS A 151 -12.53 2.27 14.63
N ALA A 152 -11.91 3.44 14.79
CA ALA A 152 -11.88 4.46 13.75
C ALA A 152 -11.13 3.99 12.49
N ILE A 153 -10.00 3.30 12.67
CA ILE A 153 -9.18 2.77 11.58
C ILE A 153 -9.86 1.59 10.90
N LEU A 154 -10.43 0.64 11.65
CA LEU A 154 -11.21 -0.47 11.09
C LEU A 154 -12.37 0.04 10.24
N SER A 155 -13.07 1.08 10.69
CA SER A 155 -14.14 1.72 9.91
C SER A 155 -13.64 2.28 8.57
N VAL A 156 -12.46 2.92 8.56
CA VAL A 156 -11.85 3.47 7.32
C VAL A 156 -11.42 2.35 6.37
N VAL A 157 -10.72 1.34 6.87
CA VAL A 157 -10.22 0.22 6.06
C VAL A 157 -11.38 -0.64 5.51
N SER A 158 -12.43 -0.84 6.32
CA SER A 158 -13.65 -1.53 5.89
C SER A 158 -14.38 -0.74 4.79
N GLN A 159 -14.54 0.58 4.97
CA GLN A 159 -15.20 1.43 3.98
C GLN A 159 -14.40 1.52 2.66
N ALA A 160 -13.06 1.55 2.73
CA ALA A 160 -12.20 1.54 1.55
C ALA A 160 -12.19 0.19 0.81
N ARG A 161 -12.69 -0.89 1.44
CA ARG A 161 -12.66 -2.27 0.92
C ARG A 161 -11.26 -2.71 0.46
N THR A 162 -10.21 -2.19 1.08
CA THR A 162 -8.80 -2.54 0.78
C THR A 162 -8.27 -3.71 1.61
N HIS A 163 -9.07 -4.23 2.56
CA HIS A 163 -8.64 -5.28 3.48
C HIS A 163 -8.58 -6.68 2.87
N GLU A 164 -9.42 -6.96 1.86
CA GLU A 164 -9.37 -8.22 1.11
C GLU A 164 -7.99 -8.47 0.45
N GLU A 165 -7.11 -7.45 0.43
CA GLU A 165 -5.89 -7.41 -0.37
C GLU A 165 -4.59 -7.67 0.40
N GLU A 166 -4.58 -7.59 1.74
CA GLU A 166 -3.34 -7.58 2.56
C GLU A 166 -3.33 -8.52 3.77
N ASP A 167 -4.03 -9.66 3.71
CA ASP A 167 -4.20 -10.59 4.85
C ASP A 167 -4.76 -9.90 6.12
N LEU A 168 -5.27 -8.67 6.01
CA LEU A 168 -5.81 -7.94 7.16
C LEU A 168 -7.24 -8.41 7.41
N PHE A 169 -7.44 -9.15 8.50
CA PHE A 169 -8.76 -9.48 8.98
C PHE A 169 -9.43 -8.23 9.57
N THR A 170 -10.37 -7.64 8.83
CA THR A 170 -11.30 -6.63 9.38
C THR A 170 -12.31 -7.24 10.34
N MET A 171 -12.50 -8.56 10.28
CA MET A 171 -13.30 -9.31 11.23
C MET A 171 -12.68 -9.15 12.61
N ALA A 172 -13.41 -8.49 13.49
CA ALA A 172 -12.98 -8.31 14.87
C ALA A 172 -13.03 -9.62 15.67
N TYR A 173 -13.60 -10.71 15.16
CA TYR A 173 -13.73 -12.00 15.85
C TYR A 173 -14.20 -11.90 17.32
N GLY A 174 -15.16 -11.00 17.59
CA GLY A 174 -15.67 -10.77 18.95
C GLY A 174 -14.77 -9.92 19.86
N LEU A 175 -13.64 -9.39 19.37
CA LEU A 175 -12.79 -8.47 20.11
C LEU A 175 -13.63 -7.26 20.60
N PRO A 176 -13.43 -6.81 21.85
CA PRO A 176 -14.21 -5.72 22.40
C PRO A 176 -13.70 -4.39 21.84
N LEU A 177 -14.18 -3.98 20.67
CA LEU A 177 -13.82 -2.71 20.02
C LEU A 177 -14.63 -1.51 20.53
N SER A 178 -15.77 -1.79 21.17
CA SER A 178 -16.58 -0.76 21.82
C SER A 178 -17.19 -1.28 23.13
N GLY A 179 -17.32 -0.38 24.10
CA GLY A 179 -17.99 -0.60 25.39
C GLY A 179 -18.69 0.67 25.87
N ASP A 180 -19.26 0.61 27.07
CA ASP A 180 -20.00 1.75 27.63
C ASP A 180 -19.07 2.96 27.94
N GLY A 181 -19.58 4.16 27.64
CA GLY A 181 -18.87 5.42 27.85
C GLY A 181 -17.69 5.71 26.91
N ASP A 182 -17.52 4.97 25.81
CA ASP A 182 -16.45 5.22 24.83
C ASP A 182 -16.53 6.61 24.17
N GLU A 183 -17.73 7.18 24.06
CA GLU A 183 -17.94 8.55 23.56
C GLU A 183 -17.22 9.61 24.44
N LYS A 184 -16.99 9.29 25.72
CA LYS A 184 -16.31 10.16 26.69
C LYS A 184 -14.82 9.83 26.84
N CYS A 185 -14.25 8.93 26.03
CA CYS A 185 -12.84 8.53 26.17
C CYS A 185 -11.88 9.73 26.15
N LEU A 186 -12.12 10.70 25.28
CA LEU A 186 -11.27 11.89 25.15
C LEU A 186 -11.40 12.85 26.33
N SER A 187 -12.60 12.99 26.93
CA SER A 187 -12.76 13.84 28.12
C SER A 187 -12.05 13.24 29.34
N MET A 188 -12.07 11.92 29.47
CA MET A 188 -11.30 11.20 30.49
C MET A 188 -9.79 11.40 30.30
N LEU A 189 -9.29 11.24 29.08
CA LEU A 189 -7.87 11.46 28.77
C LEU A 189 -7.45 12.91 29.07
N ASN A 190 -8.28 13.89 28.73
CA ASN A 190 -8.02 15.31 29.02
C ASN A 190 -7.97 15.59 30.54
N ALA A 191 -8.84 14.98 31.34
CA ALA A 191 -8.83 15.17 32.79
C ALA A 191 -7.55 14.62 33.43
N VAL A 192 -7.07 13.47 32.95
CA VAL A 192 -5.79 12.88 33.36
C VAL A 192 -4.61 13.74 32.90
N GLU A 193 -4.60 14.20 31.65
CA GLU A 193 -3.58 15.09 31.11
C GLU A 193 -3.47 16.39 31.93
N GLU A 194 -4.59 17.01 32.28
CA GLU A 194 -4.61 18.24 33.08
C GLU A 194 -4.09 17.99 34.50
N THR A 195 -4.41 16.83 35.09
CA THR A 195 -3.93 16.43 36.42
C THR A 195 -2.42 16.27 36.45
N ILE A 196 -1.85 15.55 35.47
CA ILE A 196 -0.39 15.40 35.36
C ILE A 196 0.27 16.73 34.98
N SER A 197 -0.39 17.57 34.18
CA SER A 197 0.12 18.91 33.85
C SER A 197 0.13 19.86 35.06
N ARG A 198 -0.83 19.73 35.99
CA ARG A 198 -0.79 20.43 37.29
C ARG A 198 0.36 19.92 38.14
N GLN A 199 0.57 18.61 38.20
CA GLN A 199 1.69 18.02 38.94
C GLN A 199 3.06 18.45 38.40
N LEU A 200 3.24 18.46 37.08
CA LEU A 200 4.47 18.96 36.44
C LEU A 200 4.72 20.44 36.76
N ARG A 201 3.67 21.26 36.81
CA ARG A 201 3.79 22.68 37.19
C ARG A 201 4.19 22.83 38.66
N ALA A 202 3.62 22.03 39.55
CA ALA A 202 3.98 22.02 40.97
C ALA A 202 5.46 21.62 41.18
N CYS A 203 5.99 20.69 40.39
CA CYS A 203 7.41 20.30 40.45
C CYS A 203 8.38 21.43 40.05
N LYS A 204 7.96 22.34 39.16
CA LYS A 204 8.82 23.43 38.64
C LYS A 204 8.89 24.65 39.56
N VAL A 205 7.94 24.83 40.47
CA VAL A 205 7.95 25.99 41.39
C VAL A 205 8.98 25.72 42.49
N SER A 206 10.03 26.55 42.52
CA SER A 206 11.25 26.47 43.36
C SER A 206 11.04 25.98 44.81
N SER A 207 12.06 25.28 45.31
CA SER A 207 12.17 24.59 46.61
C SER A 207 11.87 25.43 47.88
N SER A 208 11.74 26.76 47.78
CA SER A 208 11.46 27.62 48.94
C SER A 208 9.98 27.70 49.35
N LYS A 209 9.04 27.20 48.54
CA LYS A 209 7.61 27.11 48.90
C LYS A 209 6.98 25.79 48.46
N ARG A 210 7.58 24.66 48.86
CA ARG A 210 6.94 23.33 48.78
C ARG A 210 5.72 23.25 49.71
N ARG A 211 4.65 24.00 49.40
CA ARG A 211 3.28 23.57 49.72
C ARG A 211 2.75 22.97 48.44
N VAL A 212 3.02 21.68 48.24
CA VAL A 212 2.24 20.88 47.29
C VAL A 212 0.78 21.08 47.73
N PRO A 213 -0.13 21.56 46.87
CA PRO A 213 -1.54 21.60 47.22
C PRO A 213 -1.95 20.19 47.69
N GLU A 214 -2.61 20.07 48.84
CA GLU A 214 -2.95 18.77 49.47
C GLU A 214 -3.72 17.82 48.52
N ASP A 215 -4.28 18.34 47.43
CA ASP A 215 -5.04 17.60 46.41
C ASP A 215 -4.19 16.89 45.34
N ILE A 216 -2.85 17.04 45.29
CA ILE A 216 -2.03 16.42 44.22
C ILE A 216 -1.19 15.26 44.74
N GLU A 217 -1.61 14.03 44.41
CA GLU A 217 -0.89 12.81 44.73
C GLU A 217 0.36 12.64 43.85
N PRO A 218 1.55 12.34 44.43
CA PRO A 218 2.74 12.06 43.65
C PRO A 218 2.60 10.77 42.85
N LEU A 219 3.07 10.82 41.60
CA LEU A 219 3.05 9.68 40.68
C LEU A 219 3.99 8.57 41.15
N GLN A 220 5.10 8.93 41.77
CA GLN A 220 6.11 7.96 42.18
C GLN A 220 6.73 8.31 43.54
N ASN A 221 7.60 7.44 44.05
CA ASN A 221 8.10 7.52 45.43
C ASN A 221 9.27 8.52 45.64
N ASN A 222 10.12 8.73 44.63
CA ASN A 222 11.30 9.59 44.69
C ASN A 222 11.02 10.99 44.09
N PRO A 223 10.82 12.05 44.88
CA PRO A 223 10.44 13.37 44.38
C PRO A 223 11.40 13.95 43.31
N ASP A 224 12.66 13.53 43.26
CA ASP A 224 13.64 13.99 42.27
C ASP A 224 13.37 13.44 40.85
N LEU A 225 12.67 12.32 40.74
CA LEU A 225 12.30 11.70 39.46
C LEU A 225 10.92 12.14 38.96
N GLU A 226 10.11 12.78 39.82
CA GLU A 226 8.71 13.14 39.55
C GLU A 226 8.56 13.97 38.26
N GLU A 227 9.44 14.95 38.04
CA GLU A 227 9.41 15.79 36.84
C GLU A 227 9.63 14.96 35.56
N GLY A 228 10.55 14.00 35.60
CA GLY A 228 10.87 13.13 34.46
C GLY A 228 9.71 12.21 34.10
N TYR A 229 9.08 11.59 35.11
CA TYR A 229 7.89 10.75 34.91
C TYR A 229 6.67 11.54 34.42
N CYS A 230 6.44 12.75 34.95
CA CYS A 230 5.39 13.63 34.44
C CYS A 230 5.58 13.94 32.96
N LYS A 231 6.81 14.30 32.53
CA LYS A 231 7.12 14.57 31.12
C LYS A 231 6.93 13.33 30.25
N ALA A 232 7.40 12.17 30.70
CA ALA A 232 7.30 10.91 29.98
C ALA A 232 5.84 10.46 29.77
N LEU A 233 4.97 10.66 30.76
CA LEU A 233 3.54 10.39 30.61
C LEU A 233 2.86 11.41 29.69
N LEU A 234 3.11 12.70 29.90
CA LEU A 234 2.44 13.76 29.14
C LEU A 234 2.69 13.65 27.63
N CYS A 235 3.90 13.33 27.18
CA CYS A 235 4.17 13.18 25.76
C CYS A 235 3.39 12.00 25.13
N ARG A 236 3.19 10.90 25.86
CA ARG A 236 2.40 9.74 25.42
C ARG A 236 0.91 10.05 25.37
N LEU A 237 0.38 10.73 26.38
CA LEU A 237 -1.02 11.16 26.43
C LEU A 237 -1.33 12.16 25.32
N ARG A 238 -0.45 13.16 25.13
CA ARG A 238 -0.58 14.15 24.06
C ARG A 238 -0.49 13.52 22.69
N PHE A 239 0.48 12.64 22.46
CA PHE A 239 0.57 11.87 21.22
C PHE A 239 -0.77 11.17 20.93
N ARG A 240 -1.29 10.42 21.91
CA ARG A 240 -2.54 9.65 21.76
C ARG A 240 -3.74 10.56 21.44
N LYS A 241 -3.84 11.70 22.11
CA LYS A 241 -4.85 12.74 21.85
C LYS A 241 -4.72 13.34 20.46
N HIS A 242 -3.52 13.76 20.06
CA HIS A 242 -3.27 14.32 18.72
C HIS A 242 -3.56 13.28 17.63
N PHE A 243 -3.19 12.01 17.84
CA PHE A 243 -3.46 10.93 16.89
C PHE A 243 -4.96 10.66 16.74
N TYR A 244 -5.73 10.64 17.85
CA TYR A 244 -7.19 10.56 17.79
C TYR A 244 -7.80 11.73 16.99
N HIS A 245 -7.39 12.96 17.29
CA HIS A 245 -7.87 14.14 16.57
C HIS A 245 -7.48 14.17 15.09
N LEU A 246 -6.30 13.65 14.74
CA LEU A 246 -5.87 13.45 13.36
C LEU A 246 -6.88 12.55 12.63
N LEU A 247 -7.19 11.37 13.16
CA LEU A 247 -8.15 10.44 12.55
C LEU A 247 -9.54 11.07 12.40
N MET A 248 -10.02 11.79 13.42
CA MET A 248 -11.33 12.47 13.36
C MET A 248 -11.34 13.64 12.37
N SER A 249 -10.22 14.34 12.21
CA SER A 249 -10.08 15.42 11.22
C SER A 249 -10.12 14.88 9.80
N MET A 250 -9.46 13.73 9.56
CA MET A 250 -9.45 13.04 8.27
C MET A 250 -10.83 12.53 7.84
N LYS A 251 -11.74 12.24 8.80
CA LYS A 251 -13.11 11.83 8.51
C LYS A 251 -14.01 12.97 8.00
N ARG A 252 -13.58 14.23 8.11
CA ARG A 252 -14.39 15.36 7.65
C ARG A 252 -14.54 15.33 6.12
N PRO A 253 -15.76 15.53 5.59
CA PRO A 253 -15.99 15.47 4.15
C PRO A 253 -15.24 16.58 3.43
N GLN A 254 -15.00 16.37 2.13
CA GLN A 254 -14.43 17.36 1.21
C GLN A 254 -13.03 17.87 1.58
N GLY A 255 -12.28 17.08 2.35
CA GLY A 255 -10.95 17.45 2.85
C GLY A 255 -10.93 18.66 3.80
N ARG A 256 -12.09 19.09 4.32
CA ARG A 256 -12.19 20.28 5.20
C ARG A 256 -11.39 20.15 6.50
N GLY A 257 -11.01 18.94 6.88
CA GLY A 257 -10.20 18.67 8.06
C GLY A 257 -8.69 18.54 7.79
N LEU A 258 -8.21 18.60 6.54
CA LEU A 258 -6.80 18.31 6.23
C LEU A 258 -5.82 19.29 6.89
N GLU A 259 -6.14 20.59 6.94
CA GLU A 259 -5.26 21.56 7.59
C GLU A 259 -5.19 21.34 9.11
N LEU A 260 -6.29 20.92 9.72
CA LEU A 260 -6.29 20.53 11.13
C LEU A 260 -5.52 19.22 11.34
N ALA A 261 -5.71 18.24 10.45
CA ALA A 261 -4.98 16.98 10.45
C ALA A 261 -3.46 17.22 10.35
N ARG A 262 -3.01 18.13 9.47
CA ARG A 262 -1.60 18.53 9.33
C ARG A 262 -1.01 19.08 10.63
N LYS A 263 -1.76 19.93 11.34
CA LYS A 263 -1.35 20.44 12.66
C LYS A 263 -1.20 19.31 13.67
N HIS A 264 -2.17 18.39 13.73
CA HIS A 264 -2.08 17.23 14.62
C HIS A 264 -0.94 16.28 14.25
N ILE A 265 -0.61 16.11 12.97
CA ILE A 265 0.56 15.32 12.52
C ILE A 265 1.85 15.97 13.01
N ALA A 266 2.00 17.29 12.87
CA ALA A 266 3.17 18.01 13.37
C ALA A 266 3.32 17.86 14.89
N SER A 267 2.20 17.94 15.63
CA SER A 267 2.20 17.64 17.07
C SER A 267 2.58 16.20 17.37
N CYS A 268 2.02 15.21 16.67
CA CYS A 268 2.38 13.79 16.85
C CYS A 268 3.88 13.56 16.63
N ILE A 269 4.47 14.14 15.59
CA ILE A 269 5.92 14.04 15.31
C ILE A 269 6.72 14.64 16.47
N SER A 270 6.34 15.85 16.93
CA SER A 270 7.00 16.48 18.08
C SER A 270 6.90 15.63 19.35
N GLU A 271 5.75 15.00 19.60
CA GLU A 271 5.57 14.15 20.78
C GLU A 271 6.35 12.83 20.67
N ILE A 272 6.48 12.24 19.46
CA ILE A 272 7.39 11.10 19.23
C ILE A 272 8.84 11.47 19.56
N ASP A 273 9.30 12.66 19.17
CA ASP A 273 10.65 13.13 19.51
C ASP A 273 10.84 13.29 21.03
N TYR A 274 9.80 13.75 21.75
CA TYR A 274 9.82 13.79 23.22
C TYR A 274 9.82 12.39 23.85
N ILE A 275 9.03 11.44 23.31
CA ILE A 275 9.03 10.03 23.77
C ILE A 275 10.43 9.44 23.66
N ARG A 276 11.13 9.66 22.53
CA ARG A 276 12.50 9.20 22.31
C ARG A 276 13.48 9.82 23.31
N LYS A 277 13.41 11.13 23.53
CA LYS A 277 14.23 11.81 24.55
C LYS A 277 13.98 11.31 25.97
N CYS A 278 12.73 10.99 26.31
CA CYS A 278 12.40 10.43 27.62
C CYS A 278 12.91 9.00 27.82
N SER A 279 13.30 8.29 26.76
CA SER A 279 13.73 6.89 26.85
C SER A 279 15.05 6.73 27.61
N GLU A 280 15.98 7.68 27.46
CA GLU A 280 17.23 7.70 28.22
C GLU A 280 16.97 7.81 29.74
N PHE A 281 16.07 8.71 30.12
CA PHE A 281 15.64 8.86 31.52
C PHE A 281 14.99 7.59 32.07
N LEU A 282 14.12 6.93 31.31
CA LEU A 282 13.41 5.74 31.77
C LEU A 282 14.35 4.54 31.91
N ARG A 283 15.28 4.36 30.96
CA ARG A 283 16.29 3.30 30.99
C ARG A 283 17.26 3.45 32.17
N ALA A 284 17.69 4.68 32.46
CA ALA A 284 18.57 4.94 33.62
C ALA A 284 17.92 4.61 34.97
N ASN A 285 16.59 4.64 35.04
CA ASN A 285 15.80 4.38 36.26
C ASN A 285 15.13 2.98 36.26
N ALA A 286 15.53 2.10 35.34
CA ALA A 286 15.10 0.70 35.31
C ALA A 286 16.19 -0.16 36.00
N HIS A 287 15.99 -0.51 37.27
CA HIS A 287 16.93 -1.36 38.01
C HIS A 287 16.74 -2.84 37.63
N GLY A 288 17.85 -3.59 37.50
CA GLY A 288 17.84 -5.07 37.42
C GLY A 288 17.89 -5.70 36.02
N ILE A 289 18.23 -4.95 34.97
CA ILE A 289 18.27 -5.46 33.59
C ILE A 289 19.65 -6.07 33.26
N SER A 290 19.67 -7.31 32.75
CA SER A 290 20.80 -7.84 31.98
C SER A 290 20.71 -7.29 30.55
N GLU A 291 21.77 -6.68 30.03
CA GLU A 291 21.81 -6.11 28.66
C GLU A 291 21.37 -7.10 27.57
N GLN A 292 21.43 -8.41 27.83
CA GLN A 292 21.07 -9.47 26.89
C GLN A 292 19.56 -9.62 26.65
N ASN A 293 18.69 -9.08 27.52
CA ASN A 293 17.22 -9.27 27.46
C ASN A 293 16.44 -7.96 27.25
N LEU A 294 17.03 -6.98 26.56
CA LEU A 294 16.39 -5.69 26.33
C LEU A 294 15.23 -5.81 25.33
N ASP A 295 14.05 -5.35 25.72
CA ASP A 295 12.94 -5.19 24.78
C ASP A 295 13.11 -3.88 23.98
N ASN A 296 13.03 -3.98 22.66
CA ASN A 296 13.15 -2.82 21.77
C ASN A 296 11.85 -2.01 21.64
N THR A 297 10.75 -2.52 22.21
CA THR A 297 9.42 -1.90 22.10
C THR A 297 9.07 -0.99 23.28
N THR A 298 9.82 -1.07 24.39
CA THR A 298 9.59 -0.28 25.61
C THR A 298 10.74 0.70 25.83
N ALA A 299 10.44 1.89 26.34
CA ALA A 299 11.48 2.90 26.58
C ALA A 299 12.41 2.52 27.75
N SER A 300 11.90 1.81 28.77
CA SER A 300 12.73 1.28 29.85
C SER A 300 13.63 0.13 29.38
N GLY A 301 13.20 -0.61 28.35
CA GLY A 301 13.83 -1.83 27.90
C GLY A 301 13.37 -3.09 28.64
N CYS A 302 12.43 -2.96 29.59
CA CYS A 302 11.79 -4.09 30.26
C CYS A 302 10.75 -4.76 29.37
N GLN A 303 10.50 -6.05 29.60
CA GLN A 303 9.36 -6.75 29.02
C GLN A 303 8.04 -6.11 29.50
N PRO A 304 7.09 -5.82 28.59
CA PRO A 304 5.83 -5.20 28.95
C PRO A 304 4.90 -6.17 29.68
N ILE A 305 4.21 -5.70 30.71
CA ILE A 305 3.26 -6.51 31.50
C ILE A 305 1.88 -6.51 30.82
N GLY A 306 1.15 -7.63 30.90
CA GLY A 306 -0.23 -7.71 30.44
C GLY A 306 -0.39 -7.96 28.93
N PHE A 307 0.61 -8.54 28.27
CA PHE A 307 0.55 -8.91 26.84
C PHE A 307 0.79 -10.41 26.65
N ASP A 308 -0.08 -11.06 25.87
CA ASP A 308 0.12 -12.43 25.40
C ASP A 308 -0.51 -12.58 23.99
N ALA A 309 0.34 -12.80 22.98
CA ALA A 309 -0.10 -12.96 21.60
C ALA A 309 -0.76 -14.33 21.32
N SER A 310 -0.49 -15.35 22.17
CA SER A 310 -0.99 -16.71 22.03
C SER A 310 -2.47 -16.85 22.41
N LEU A 311 -2.97 -15.98 23.29
CA LEU A 311 -4.37 -16.00 23.76
C LEU A 311 -5.39 -15.92 22.62
N ASN A 312 -5.11 -15.10 21.60
CA ASN A 312 -6.00 -14.91 20.45
C ASN A 312 -5.66 -15.82 19.25
N CYS A 313 -4.69 -16.73 19.36
CA CYS A 313 -4.36 -17.63 18.24
C CYS A 313 -5.56 -18.47 17.80
N ARG A 314 -6.44 -18.84 18.74
CA ARG A 314 -7.67 -19.59 18.47
C ARG A 314 -8.75 -18.79 17.73
N LEU A 315 -8.70 -17.46 17.79
CA LEU A 315 -9.60 -16.58 17.02
C LEU A 315 -9.14 -16.40 15.58
N SER A 316 -7.87 -16.71 15.29
CA SER A 316 -7.31 -16.56 13.95
C SER A 316 -7.84 -17.67 13.04
N ALA A 317 -7.95 -17.38 11.74
CA ALA A 317 -8.26 -18.41 10.74
C ALA A 317 -7.26 -19.58 10.86
N PRO A 318 -7.65 -20.83 10.47
CA PRO A 318 -6.78 -22.00 10.49
C PRO A 318 -5.63 -21.80 9.50
N THR A 319 -4.62 -21.08 9.96
CA THR A 319 -3.39 -20.77 9.26
C THR A 319 -2.28 -21.01 10.27
N PRO A 320 -1.12 -21.55 9.84
CA PRO A 320 0.05 -21.68 10.68
C PRO A 320 0.31 -20.42 11.49
N PRO A 321 0.58 -20.51 12.81
CA PRO A 321 0.91 -19.34 13.61
C PRO A 321 2.12 -18.62 13.01
N ARG A 322 1.91 -17.38 12.55
CA ARG A 322 2.99 -16.53 12.02
C ARG A 322 3.66 -15.80 13.19
N SER A 323 4.98 -15.91 13.32
CA SER A 323 5.74 -15.09 14.26
C SER A 323 5.68 -13.62 13.84
N ILE A 324 5.04 -12.76 14.63
CA ILE A 324 4.97 -11.31 14.36
C ILE A 324 6.14 -10.62 15.04
N LYS A 325 6.98 -9.94 14.26
CA LYS A 325 7.97 -9.00 14.81
C LYS A 325 7.27 -7.68 15.09
N ILE A 326 7.26 -7.24 16.34
CA ILE A 326 6.72 -5.93 16.73
C ILE A 326 7.71 -4.84 16.32
N HIS A 327 7.23 -3.84 15.58
CA HIS A 327 8.02 -2.73 15.06
C HIS A 327 7.67 -1.43 15.81
N SER A 328 8.67 -0.60 16.09
CA SER A 328 8.46 0.73 16.65
C SER A 328 7.89 1.71 15.61
N TRP A 329 7.16 2.72 16.07
CA TRP A 329 6.66 3.81 15.22
C TRP A 329 7.79 4.78 14.86
N GLU A 330 8.33 4.68 13.66
CA GLU A 330 9.40 5.59 13.20
C GLU A 330 8.87 6.85 12.49
N LYS A 331 7.76 6.73 11.74
CA LYS A 331 7.19 7.81 10.92
C LYS A 331 5.67 7.77 10.88
N VAL A 332 5.01 8.93 10.91
CA VAL A 332 3.57 9.05 10.66
C VAL A 332 3.32 9.10 9.16
N ASN A 333 2.99 7.95 8.56
CA ASN A 333 2.79 7.81 7.10
C ASN A 333 1.62 8.63 6.54
N LEU A 334 0.69 9.08 7.38
CA LEU A 334 -0.47 9.91 7.01
C LEU A 334 -0.10 11.34 6.57
N ASN A 335 1.14 11.79 6.79
CA ASN A 335 1.59 13.14 6.41
C ASN A 335 1.46 13.40 4.90
N VAL A 336 1.86 12.44 4.08
CA VAL A 336 1.82 12.59 2.62
C VAL A 336 0.37 12.73 2.13
N VAL A 337 -0.57 11.98 2.73
CA VAL A 337 -2.00 12.05 2.43
C VAL A 337 -2.57 13.45 2.70
N CYS A 338 -2.15 14.09 3.79
CA CYS A 338 -2.59 15.44 4.16
C CYS A 338 -1.84 16.54 3.40
N SER A 339 -0.73 16.23 2.73
CA SER A 339 0.16 17.22 2.15
C SER A 339 -0.27 17.76 0.79
N TYR A 340 -1.14 17.03 0.10
CA TYR A 340 -1.48 17.32 -1.29
C TYR A 340 -2.59 18.37 -1.45
N SER A 341 -2.59 19.05 -2.60
CA SER A 341 -3.62 20.05 -2.93
C SER A 341 -5.00 19.39 -3.06
N LEU A 342 -6.03 20.10 -2.61
CA LEU A 342 -7.43 19.67 -2.70
C LEU A 342 -8.09 19.95 -4.05
N ASP A 343 -7.45 20.74 -4.90
CA ASP A 343 -7.97 21.11 -6.22
C ASP A 343 -7.01 20.66 -7.37
N PRO A 344 -6.63 19.37 -7.47
CA PRO A 344 -5.77 18.89 -8.54
C PRO A 344 -6.54 18.62 -9.83
N SER A 345 -5.87 18.71 -10.97
CA SER A 345 -6.38 18.10 -12.20
C SER A 345 -6.44 16.57 -12.06
N LEU A 346 -7.25 15.91 -12.89
CA LEU A 346 -7.32 14.44 -12.88
C LEU A 346 -5.96 13.79 -13.17
N GLU A 347 -5.21 14.33 -14.13
CA GLU A 347 -3.85 13.87 -14.45
C GLU A 347 -2.91 14.02 -13.25
N ALA A 348 -2.96 15.17 -12.55
CA ALA A 348 -2.16 15.39 -11.36
C ALA A 348 -2.56 14.46 -10.21
N ALA A 349 -3.86 14.19 -10.02
CA ALA A 349 -4.34 13.23 -9.02
C ALA A 349 -3.82 11.81 -9.29
N LEU A 350 -3.89 11.33 -10.54
CA LEU A 350 -3.37 10.02 -10.92
C LEU A 350 -1.86 9.91 -10.66
N LEU A 351 -1.09 10.94 -11.06
CA LEU A 351 0.36 10.99 -10.83
C LEU A 351 0.71 11.04 -9.34
N PHE A 352 -0.07 11.77 -8.53
CA PHE A 352 0.11 11.81 -7.09
C PHE A 352 -0.09 10.45 -6.44
N VAL A 353 -1.13 9.70 -6.81
CA VAL A 353 -1.35 8.34 -6.26
C VAL A 353 -0.20 7.41 -6.62
N VAL A 354 0.28 7.46 -7.87
CA VAL A 354 1.46 6.69 -8.28
C VAL A 354 2.69 7.06 -7.46
N LYS A 355 2.95 8.37 -7.27
CA LYS A 355 4.07 8.85 -6.45
C LYS A 355 3.94 8.39 -5.00
N PHE A 356 2.76 8.48 -4.44
CA PHE A 356 2.45 8.01 -3.10
C PHE A 356 2.79 6.53 -2.96
N GLN A 357 2.40 5.69 -3.93
CA GLN A 357 2.69 4.26 -3.91
C GLN A 357 4.18 3.91 -4.01
N LYS A 358 5.00 4.71 -4.71
CA LYS A 358 6.46 4.51 -4.74
C LYS A 358 7.11 4.60 -3.35
N SER A 359 6.45 5.26 -2.39
CA SER A 359 6.92 5.31 -1.00
C SER A 359 6.59 4.06 -0.18
N ARG A 360 5.92 3.06 -0.79
CA ARG A 360 5.41 1.82 -0.16
C ARG A 360 4.59 2.11 1.10
N PRO A 361 3.49 2.89 0.98
CA PRO A 361 2.66 3.28 2.10
C PRO A 361 1.89 2.08 2.68
N ASP A 362 1.68 2.10 3.99
CA ASP A 362 0.92 1.08 4.70
C ASP A 362 -0.58 1.09 4.35
N LEU A 363 -1.31 0.06 4.81
CA LEU A 363 -2.73 -0.13 4.53
C LEU A 363 -3.59 1.04 4.99
N VAL A 364 -3.30 1.55 6.18
CA VAL A 364 -4.07 2.63 6.80
C VAL A 364 -3.92 3.90 5.98
N ALA A 365 -2.70 4.24 5.58
CA ALA A 365 -2.41 5.38 4.72
C ALA A 365 -3.07 5.26 3.34
N ARG A 366 -3.03 4.07 2.72
CA ARG A 366 -3.71 3.79 1.45
C ARG A 366 -5.24 3.88 1.54
N ALA A 367 -5.84 3.31 2.59
CA ALA A 367 -7.28 3.38 2.82
C ALA A 367 -7.76 4.82 3.04
N HIS A 368 -7.03 5.59 3.85
CA HIS A 368 -7.32 7.02 4.06
C HIS A 368 -7.20 7.83 2.77
N LEU A 369 -6.15 7.60 1.96
CA LEU A 369 -6.02 8.28 0.68
C LEU A 369 -7.16 7.92 -0.27
N GLN A 370 -7.54 6.65 -0.35
CA GLN A 370 -8.63 6.22 -1.23
C GLN A 370 -9.96 6.91 -0.90
N LEU A 371 -10.34 6.93 0.38
CA LEU A 371 -11.56 7.61 0.85
C LEU A 371 -11.48 9.13 0.75
N LEU A 372 -10.28 9.70 0.84
CA LEU A 372 -10.09 11.13 0.62
C LEU A 372 -10.30 11.48 -0.86
N LEU A 373 -9.74 10.69 -1.77
CA LEU A 373 -9.81 10.91 -3.21
C LEU A 373 -11.22 10.75 -3.78
N VAL A 374 -11.97 9.74 -3.31
CA VAL A 374 -13.30 9.41 -3.85
C VAL A 374 -14.35 9.51 -2.75
N GLN A 375 -15.20 10.54 -2.82
CA GLN A 375 -16.34 10.72 -1.93
C GLN A 375 -17.59 11.02 -2.76
N ASP A 376 -18.67 10.26 -2.55
CA ASP A 376 -19.96 10.45 -3.24
C ASP A 376 -19.83 10.56 -4.77
N GLY A 377 -18.95 9.77 -5.38
CA GLY A 377 -18.70 9.79 -6.83
C GLY A 377 -17.99 11.04 -7.35
N LYS A 378 -17.37 11.83 -6.47
CA LYS A 378 -16.63 13.06 -6.80
C LYS A 378 -15.17 12.96 -6.36
N LEU A 379 -14.30 13.67 -7.07
CA LEU A 379 -12.90 13.81 -6.68
C LEU A 379 -12.83 14.74 -5.46
N TYR A 380 -12.20 14.28 -4.38
CA TYR A 380 -12.17 14.96 -3.07
C TYR A 380 -13.56 15.35 -2.54
N GLY A 381 -14.65 14.74 -3.00
CA GLY A 381 -16.01 15.15 -2.64
C GLY A 381 -16.44 16.52 -3.20
N ARG A 382 -15.60 17.16 -4.02
CA ARG A 382 -15.77 18.52 -4.54
C ARG A 382 -16.18 18.49 -6.00
N ASP A 383 -15.31 17.91 -6.84
CA ASP A 383 -15.44 17.99 -8.28
C ASP A 383 -16.13 16.75 -8.87
N PRO A 384 -17.25 16.90 -9.58
CA PRO A 384 -17.88 15.80 -10.29
C PRO A 384 -16.91 15.15 -11.29
N MET A 385 -16.90 13.82 -11.38
CA MET A 385 -16.00 13.10 -12.31
C MET A 385 -16.17 13.55 -13.75
N PHE A 386 -17.38 13.91 -14.16
CA PHE A 386 -17.65 14.51 -15.48
C PHE A 386 -16.82 15.78 -15.74
N SER A 387 -16.77 16.70 -14.77
CA SER A 387 -15.96 17.93 -14.85
C SER A 387 -14.47 17.60 -14.95
N MET A 388 -14.03 16.62 -14.16
CA MET A 388 -12.63 16.18 -14.13
C MET A 388 -12.21 15.53 -15.46
N ILE A 389 -13.06 14.70 -16.04
CA ILE A 389 -12.82 14.03 -17.34
C ILE A 389 -12.81 15.05 -18.47
N THR A 390 -13.82 15.92 -18.55
CA THR A 390 -13.90 16.94 -19.61
C THR A 390 -12.75 17.94 -19.53
N GLY A 391 -12.33 18.31 -18.32
CA GLY A 391 -11.12 19.10 -18.09
C GLY A 391 -9.85 18.38 -18.57
N ALA A 392 -9.69 17.10 -18.23
CA ALA A 392 -8.53 16.30 -18.65
C ALA A 392 -8.48 16.05 -20.16
N ALA A 393 -9.63 15.92 -20.81
CA ALA A 393 -9.78 15.78 -22.26
C ALA A 393 -9.55 17.09 -23.04
N GLY A 394 -9.26 18.21 -22.36
CA GLY A 394 -8.96 19.50 -22.99
C GLY A 394 -10.18 20.35 -23.34
N LEU A 395 -11.32 20.11 -22.68
CA LEU A 395 -12.57 20.86 -22.85
C LEU A 395 -13.05 21.53 -21.55
N PRO A 396 -12.25 22.44 -20.95
CA PRO A 396 -12.69 23.18 -19.77
C PRO A 396 -13.87 24.09 -20.10
N GLY A 397 -15.00 23.92 -19.40
CA GLY A 397 -16.21 24.74 -19.53
C GLY A 397 -17.42 24.05 -20.18
N VAL A 398 -17.31 22.79 -20.63
CA VAL A 398 -18.46 21.98 -21.09
C VAL A 398 -19.38 21.55 -19.93
N THR A 399 -18.96 21.81 -18.69
CA THR A 399 -19.63 21.45 -17.43
C THR A 399 -21.08 21.93 -17.31
N GLU A 400 -21.50 22.94 -18.08
CA GLU A 400 -22.86 23.46 -18.06
C GLU A 400 -23.87 22.58 -18.84
N ASN A 401 -23.41 21.63 -19.66
CA ASN A 401 -24.29 20.73 -20.42
C ASN A 401 -24.81 19.56 -19.56
N TYR A 402 -25.84 19.82 -18.75
CA TYR A 402 -26.51 18.82 -17.90
C TYR A 402 -27.03 17.60 -18.67
N ASP A 403 -27.49 17.77 -19.91
CA ASP A 403 -27.97 16.67 -20.77
C ASP A 403 -26.90 15.59 -20.97
N PHE A 404 -25.65 16.03 -21.17
CA PHE A 404 -24.54 15.16 -21.52
C PHE A 404 -23.94 14.47 -20.28
N GLN A 405 -23.96 15.13 -19.12
CA GLN A 405 -23.56 14.52 -17.85
C GLN A 405 -24.43 13.30 -17.49
N LYS A 406 -25.71 13.31 -17.89
CA LYS A 406 -26.66 12.22 -17.64
C LYS A 406 -26.56 11.08 -18.66
N ASN A 407 -25.72 11.21 -19.68
CA ASN A 407 -25.57 10.16 -20.68
C ASN A 407 -24.97 8.90 -20.03
N GLU A 408 -25.52 7.73 -20.36
CA GLU A 408 -25.17 6.47 -19.73
C GLU A 408 -23.66 6.19 -19.81
N PHE A 409 -23.06 6.44 -20.97
CA PHE A 409 -21.62 6.23 -21.16
C PHE A 409 -20.78 7.17 -20.28
N MET A 410 -21.24 8.39 -19.99
CA MET A 410 -20.52 9.34 -19.14
C MET A 410 -20.51 8.89 -17.69
N VAL A 411 -21.64 8.34 -17.25
CA VAL A 411 -21.77 7.75 -15.91
C VAL A 411 -20.83 6.54 -15.80
N GLN A 412 -20.81 5.67 -16.81
CA GLN A 412 -19.91 4.51 -16.88
C GLN A 412 -18.43 4.93 -16.87
N LEU A 413 -18.05 5.91 -17.69
CA LEU A 413 -16.67 6.42 -17.73
C LEU A 413 -16.27 7.06 -16.40
N GLY A 414 -17.16 7.81 -15.75
CA GLY A 414 -16.96 8.32 -14.40
C GLY A 414 -16.70 7.21 -13.38
N GLN A 415 -17.44 6.10 -13.47
CA GLN A 415 -17.24 4.93 -12.62
C GLN A 415 -15.90 4.23 -12.90
N LEU A 416 -15.46 4.15 -14.17
CA LEU A 416 -14.14 3.63 -14.51
C LEU A 416 -13.03 4.49 -13.92
N VAL A 417 -13.10 5.82 -14.00
CA VAL A 417 -12.10 6.71 -13.40
C VAL A 417 -12.05 6.55 -11.88
N ILE A 418 -13.22 6.46 -11.23
CA ILE A 418 -13.31 6.17 -9.79
C ILE A 418 -12.62 4.84 -9.48
N ASN A 419 -12.92 3.79 -10.24
CA ASN A 419 -12.32 2.48 -10.04
C ASN A 419 -10.81 2.50 -10.29
N LEU A 420 -10.32 3.26 -11.27
CA LEU A 420 -8.89 3.44 -11.52
C LEU A 420 -8.19 4.07 -10.31
N LEU A 421 -8.73 5.17 -9.79
CA LEU A 421 -8.19 5.83 -8.59
C LEU A 421 -8.15 4.87 -7.39
N LYS A 422 -9.21 4.08 -7.21
CA LYS A 422 -9.27 3.07 -6.15
C LYS A 422 -8.24 1.98 -6.33
N ILE A 423 -8.12 1.43 -7.54
CA ILE A 423 -7.12 0.41 -7.89
C ILE A 423 -5.72 0.93 -7.63
N LEU A 424 -5.39 2.16 -8.06
CA LEU A 424 -4.08 2.75 -7.82
C LEU A 424 -3.77 2.93 -6.32
N CYS A 425 -4.76 2.94 -5.42
CA CYS A 425 -4.56 2.94 -3.97
C CYS A 425 -4.36 1.54 -3.36
N THR A 426 -4.51 0.46 -4.13
CA THR A 426 -4.29 -0.93 -3.65
C THR A 426 -2.80 -1.24 -3.54
N ASN A 427 -2.40 -2.38 -2.97
CA ASN A 427 -0.97 -2.75 -2.98
C ASN A 427 -0.50 -3.12 -4.40
N ALA A 428 0.82 -3.11 -4.64
CA ALA A 428 1.38 -3.24 -6.00
C ALA A 428 0.95 -4.54 -6.72
N ALA A 429 0.88 -5.67 -6.01
CA ALA A 429 0.46 -6.95 -6.59
C ALA A 429 -1.00 -6.92 -7.05
N TRP A 430 -1.89 -6.36 -6.22
CA TRP A 430 -3.30 -6.18 -6.56
C TRP A 430 -3.52 -5.10 -7.60
N GLN A 431 -2.73 -4.02 -7.59
CA GLN A 431 -2.72 -3.02 -8.65
C GLN A 431 -2.51 -3.70 -10.00
N ARG A 432 -1.44 -4.51 -10.17
CA ARG A 432 -1.17 -5.18 -11.44
C ARG A 432 -2.33 -6.06 -11.87
N ARG A 433 -2.82 -6.91 -10.97
CA ARG A 433 -3.94 -7.83 -11.27
C ARG A 433 -5.21 -7.09 -11.68
N LYS A 434 -5.59 -6.05 -10.92
CA LYS A 434 -6.83 -5.29 -11.15
C LYS A 434 -6.71 -4.40 -12.38
N LEU A 435 -5.57 -3.74 -12.62
CA LEU A 435 -5.33 -2.95 -13.82
C LEU A 435 -5.44 -3.81 -15.09
N GLY A 436 -4.82 -4.99 -15.11
CA GLY A 436 -4.89 -5.89 -16.26
C GLY A 436 -6.32 -6.34 -16.59
N LYS A 437 -7.14 -6.61 -15.56
CA LYS A 437 -8.57 -6.93 -15.77
C LYS A 437 -9.37 -5.70 -16.22
N MET A 438 -9.12 -4.55 -15.61
CA MET A 438 -9.84 -3.31 -15.87
C MET A 438 -9.70 -2.86 -17.33
N LEU A 439 -8.58 -3.17 -18.00
CA LEU A 439 -8.38 -2.83 -19.41
C LEU A 439 -9.49 -3.36 -20.33
N GLN A 440 -10.11 -4.51 -20.01
CA GLN A 440 -11.25 -5.02 -20.77
C GLN A 440 -12.46 -4.08 -20.66
N ASP A 441 -12.75 -3.57 -19.46
CA ASP A 441 -13.84 -2.62 -19.23
C ASP A 441 -13.60 -1.28 -19.97
N TRP A 442 -12.34 -0.82 -20.00
CA TRP A 442 -11.94 0.36 -20.79
C TRP A 442 -12.10 0.12 -22.28
N HIS A 443 -11.73 -1.06 -22.78
CA HIS A 443 -11.90 -1.42 -24.18
C HIS A 443 -13.38 -1.46 -24.59
N VAL A 444 -14.24 -2.10 -23.80
CA VAL A 444 -15.70 -2.12 -24.05
C VAL A 444 -16.26 -0.69 -24.08
N THR A 445 -15.85 0.16 -23.13
CA THR A 445 -16.27 1.56 -23.08
C THR A 445 -15.77 2.34 -24.29
N TYR A 446 -14.54 2.10 -24.74
CA TYR A 446 -13.98 2.68 -25.96
C TYR A 446 -14.80 2.29 -27.19
N VAL A 447 -15.12 1.01 -27.38
CA VAL A 447 -15.92 0.54 -28.53
C VAL A 447 -17.30 1.20 -28.54
N GLN A 448 -17.97 1.27 -27.38
CA GLN A 448 -19.27 1.94 -27.26
C GLN A 448 -19.16 3.43 -27.62
N LEU A 449 -18.12 4.11 -27.13
CA LEU A 449 -17.86 5.52 -27.41
C LEU A 449 -17.56 5.76 -28.90
N GLU A 450 -16.80 4.87 -29.53
CA GLU A 450 -16.47 4.94 -30.95
C GLU A 450 -17.73 4.78 -31.83
N MET A 451 -18.62 3.84 -31.48
CA MET A 451 -19.90 3.64 -32.17
C MET A 451 -20.81 4.87 -32.06
N THR A 452 -20.93 5.45 -30.86
CA THR A 452 -21.69 6.69 -30.65
C THR A 452 -21.06 7.86 -31.42
N PHE A 453 -19.73 7.99 -31.40
CA PHE A 453 -19.00 9.01 -32.15
C PHE A 453 -19.24 8.92 -33.66
N LYS A 454 -19.23 7.69 -34.23
CA LYS A 454 -19.53 7.45 -35.65
C LYS A 454 -20.96 7.91 -36.02
N GLY A 455 -21.95 7.58 -35.19
CA GLY A 455 -23.33 8.05 -35.40
C GLY A 455 -23.46 9.59 -35.36
N GLU A 456 -22.83 10.22 -34.37
CA GLU A 456 -22.84 11.68 -34.20
C GLU A 456 -22.10 12.40 -35.34
N PHE A 457 -21.05 11.79 -35.90
CA PHE A 457 -20.35 12.29 -37.08
C PHE A 457 -21.26 12.33 -38.31
N GLU A 458 -22.01 11.26 -38.57
CA GLU A 458 -22.95 11.21 -39.68
C GLU A 458 -24.05 12.28 -39.53
N GLU A 459 -24.59 12.49 -38.33
CA GLU A 459 -25.59 13.51 -38.08
C GLU A 459 -25.03 14.94 -38.18
N ALA A 460 -23.82 15.18 -37.66
CA ALA A 460 -23.13 16.47 -37.75
C ALA A 460 -22.79 16.84 -39.20
N SER A 461 -22.61 15.84 -40.08
CA SER A 461 -22.40 16.07 -41.51
C SER A 461 -23.69 16.46 -42.25
N LYS A 462 -24.85 15.98 -41.77
CA LYS A 462 -26.17 16.21 -42.38
C LYS A 462 -26.85 17.51 -41.90
N THR A 463 -26.56 17.96 -40.68
CA THR A 463 -27.31 19.05 -40.01
C THR A 463 -26.44 20.29 -39.76
N SER A 464 -26.99 21.50 -39.99
CA SER A 464 -26.31 22.77 -39.70
C SER A 464 -26.34 23.20 -38.22
N ASN A 465 -26.86 22.36 -37.32
CA ASN A 465 -27.11 22.69 -35.92
C ASN A 465 -25.80 22.81 -35.12
N ASN A 466 -25.62 23.95 -34.44
CA ASN A 466 -24.47 24.20 -33.58
C ASN A 466 -24.38 23.26 -32.38
N LYS A 467 -25.52 22.79 -31.81
CA LYS A 467 -25.52 21.84 -30.67
C LYS A 467 -24.84 20.53 -31.05
N GLN A 468 -25.18 19.99 -32.23
CA GLN A 468 -24.61 18.73 -32.74
C GLN A 468 -23.10 18.81 -32.99
N LYS A 469 -22.64 19.92 -33.56
CA LYS A 469 -21.19 20.16 -33.76
C LYS A 469 -20.41 20.26 -32.45
N ILE A 470 -21.05 20.71 -31.36
CA ILE A 470 -20.46 20.72 -30.02
C ILE A 470 -20.40 19.29 -29.47
N CYS A 471 -21.50 18.52 -29.55
CA CYS A 471 -21.54 17.11 -29.13
C CYS A 471 -20.44 16.29 -29.82
N PHE A 472 -20.36 16.37 -31.15
CA PHE A 472 -19.33 15.69 -31.95
C PHE A 472 -17.90 15.98 -31.44
N LYS A 473 -17.58 17.25 -31.17
CA LYS A 473 -16.26 17.63 -30.62
C LYS A 473 -16.04 17.05 -29.24
N ILE A 474 -17.06 17.06 -28.38
CA ILE A 474 -16.92 16.50 -27.03
C ILE A 474 -16.58 15.00 -27.12
N TYR A 475 -17.32 14.24 -27.94
CA TYR A 475 -17.02 12.83 -28.17
C TYR A 475 -15.63 12.62 -28.75
N GLN A 476 -15.20 13.44 -29.71
CA GLN A 476 -13.85 13.34 -30.31
C GLN A 476 -12.73 13.50 -29.28
N HIS A 477 -12.82 14.52 -28.42
CA HIS A 477 -11.83 14.79 -27.38
C HIS A 477 -11.78 13.69 -26.32
N ILE A 478 -12.95 13.17 -25.95
CA ILE A 478 -13.07 12.15 -24.92
C ILE A 478 -12.61 10.79 -25.45
N LEU A 479 -12.88 10.48 -26.72
CA LEU A 479 -12.36 9.27 -27.37
C LEU A 479 -10.83 9.26 -27.36
N ALA A 480 -10.19 10.35 -27.79
CA ALA A 480 -8.73 10.48 -27.75
C ALA A 480 -8.16 10.36 -26.32
N TRP A 481 -8.86 10.94 -25.32
CA TRP A 481 -8.46 10.84 -23.92
C TRP A 481 -8.63 9.43 -23.35
N VAL A 482 -9.71 8.73 -23.65
CA VAL A 482 -9.96 7.34 -23.23
C VAL A 482 -8.87 6.42 -23.78
N GLU A 483 -8.48 6.60 -25.04
CA GLU A 483 -7.36 5.86 -25.63
C GLU A 483 -6.04 6.15 -24.92
N GLU A 484 -5.70 7.43 -24.68
CA GLU A 484 -4.50 7.82 -23.92
C GLU A 484 -4.48 7.16 -22.53
N GLN A 485 -5.60 7.19 -21.80
CA GLN A 485 -5.70 6.54 -20.49
C GLN A 485 -5.56 5.02 -20.59
N THR A 486 -6.15 4.39 -21.59
CA THR A 486 -6.05 2.93 -21.80
C THR A 486 -4.59 2.51 -21.96
N TYR A 487 -3.82 3.21 -22.81
CA TYR A 487 -2.40 2.92 -22.99
C TYR A 487 -1.56 3.30 -21.77
N TRP A 488 -1.95 4.33 -21.01
CA TRP A 488 -1.29 4.67 -19.75
C TRP A 488 -1.47 3.55 -18.70
N ILE A 489 -2.67 2.98 -18.61
CA ILE A 489 -2.97 1.84 -17.74
C ILE A 489 -2.17 0.61 -18.17
N ALA A 490 -2.12 0.31 -19.48
CA ALA A 490 -1.33 -0.80 -20.01
C ALA A 490 0.16 -0.64 -19.72
N PHE A 491 0.70 0.57 -19.88
CA PHE A 491 2.10 0.87 -19.54
C PHE A 491 2.37 0.68 -18.04
N ARG A 492 1.45 1.11 -17.16
CA ARG A 492 1.52 0.85 -15.71
C ARG A 492 1.50 -0.65 -15.38
N PHE A 493 0.59 -1.39 -16.00
CA PHE A 493 0.48 -2.85 -15.83
C PHE A 493 1.80 -3.56 -16.17
N LEU A 494 2.43 -3.17 -17.28
CA LEU A 494 3.72 -3.73 -17.70
C LEU A 494 4.84 -3.38 -16.72
N ASN A 495 4.97 -2.11 -16.31
CA ASN A 495 6.00 -1.67 -15.36
C ASN A 495 5.90 -2.33 -13.98
N LEU A 496 4.67 -2.54 -13.48
CA LEU A 496 4.44 -3.26 -12.23
C LEU A 496 4.99 -4.69 -12.27
N GLY A 497 5.09 -5.32 -13.45
CA GLY A 497 5.73 -6.63 -13.57
C GLY A 497 7.23 -6.61 -13.25
N PHE A 498 7.94 -5.51 -13.54
CA PHE A 498 9.33 -5.33 -13.10
C PHE A 498 9.41 -5.04 -11.60
N GLU A 499 8.55 -4.15 -11.07
CA GLU A 499 8.54 -3.83 -9.63
C GLU A 499 8.26 -5.04 -8.73
N LEU A 500 7.47 -5.98 -9.25
CA LEU A 500 7.08 -7.22 -8.58
C LEU A 500 7.97 -8.42 -8.96
N GLU A 501 9.05 -8.20 -9.72
CA GLU A 501 10.00 -9.23 -10.15
C GLU A 501 9.33 -10.43 -10.87
N LEU A 502 8.28 -10.17 -11.65
CA LEU A 502 7.49 -11.20 -12.35
C LEU A 502 8.07 -11.61 -13.71
N TYR A 503 9.05 -10.87 -14.21
CA TYR A 503 9.69 -11.14 -15.49
C TYR A 503 11.06 -11.77 -15.28
N SER A 504 11.29 -12.90 -15.94
CA SER A 504 12.62 -13.49 -16.03
C SER A 504 13.46 -12.74 -17.06
N VAL A 505 14.79 -12.85 -16.97
CA VAL A 505 15.71 -12.24 -17.95
C VAL A 505 15.45 -12.72 -19.38
N HIS A 506 14.91 -13.93 -19.54
CA HIS A 506 14.55 -14.50 -20.85
C HIS A 506 13.29 -13.83 -21.44
N ASP A 507 12.45 -13.23 -20.61
CA ASP A 507 11.20 -12.56 -21.02
C ASP A 507 11.44 -11.10 -21.41
N TYR A 508 12.59 -10.51 -21.03
CA TYR A 508 12.85 -9.08 -21.21
C TYR A 508 12.73 -8.63 -22.66
N CYS A 509 13.12 -9.46 -23.63
CA CYS A 509 12.96 -9.16 -25.05
C CYS A 509 11.50 -8.87 -25.41
N MET A 510 10.60 -9.81 -25.08
CA MET A 510 9.17 -9.68 -25.40
C MET A 510 8.48 -8.61 -24.57
N VAL A 511 8.88 -8.43 -23.30
CA VAL A 511 8.33 -7.39 -22.42
C VAL A 511 8.71 -6.00 -22.90
N TYR A 512 9.98 -5.74 -23.21
CA TYR A 512 10.40 -4.44 -23.75
C TYR A 512 9.81 -4.17 -25.12
N TRP A 513 9.69 -5.19 -25.98
CA TRP A 513 8.99 -5.07 -27.25
C TRP A 513 7.53 -4.63 -27.03
N TYR A 514 6.80 -5.28 -26.12
CA TYR A 514 5.41 -4.92 -25.84
C TYR A 514 5.30 -3.51 -25.25
N ILE A 515 6.19 -3.15 -24.32
CA ILE A 515 6.29 -1.79 -23.76
C ILE A 515 6.50 -0.76 -24.87
N TYR A 516 7.42 -1.03 -25.80
CA TYR A 516 7.69 -0.17 -26.95
C TYR A 516 6.43 0.10 -27.78
N VAL A 517 5.69 -0.96 -28.16
CA VAL A 517 4.46 -0.80 -28.94
C VAL A 517 3.39 -0.02 -28.16
N VAL A 518 3.23 -0.29 -26.87
CA VAL A 518 2.30 0.45 -25.99
C VAL A 518 2.70 1.93 -25.88
N LEU A 519 3.99 2.23 -25.75
CA LEU A 519 4.50 3.60 -25.65
C LEU A 519 4.30 4.38 -26.95
N ILE A 520 4.44 3.76 -28.13
CA ILE A 520 4.09 4.39 -29.41
C ILE A 520 2.64 4.86 -29.36
N LYS A 521 1.72 3.95 -29.03
CA LYS A 521 0.29 4.28 -28.98
C LYS A 521 -0.02 5.32 -27.91
N LEU A 522 0.57 5.22 -26.73
CA LEU A 522 0.42 6.25 -25.69
C LEU A 522 0.88 7.64 -26.18
N THR A 523 2.01 7.70 -26.88
CA THR A 523 2.60 8.95 -27.37
C THR A 523 1.77 9.55 -28.50
N GLU A 524 1.33 8.73 -29.46
CA GLU A 524 0.41 9.13 -30.54
C GLU A 524 -0.87 9.78 -29.97
N LYS A 525 -1.51 9.11 -29.00
CA LYS A 525 -2.77 9.58 -28.42
C LYS A 525 -2.59 10.81 -27.53
N LYS A 526 -1.51 10.87 -26.75
CA LYS A 526 -1.16 12.05 -25.96
C LYS A 526 -0.90 13.27 -26.85
N HIS A 527 -0.14 13.08 -27.93
CA HIS A 527 0.14 14.15 -28.88
C HIS A 527 -1.15 14.65 -29.56
N LEU A 528 -2.02 13.74 -30.00
CA LEU A 528 -3.32 14.07 -30.58
C LEU A 528 -4.18 14.91 -29.63
N ARG A 529 -4.32 14.48 -28.35
CA ARG A 529 -5.07 15.24 -27.34
C ARG A 529 -4.51 16.65 -27.14
N MET A 530 -3.19 16.78 -27.04
CA MET A 530 -2.53 18.07 -26.84
C MET A 530 -2.72 19.00 -28.05
N ALA A 531 -2.62 18.46 -29.27
CA ALA A 531 -2.90 19.21 -30.49
C ALA A 531 -4.35 19.73 -30.53
N MET A 532 -5.33 18.87 -30.24
CA MET A 532 -6.76 19.24 -30.18
C MET A 532 -7.05 20.33 -29.14
N SER A 533 -6.35 20.30 -28.00
CA SER A 533 -6.48 21.29 -26.94
C SER A 533 -5.92 22.67 -27.35
N SER A 534 -4.86 22.69 -28.16
CA SER A 534 -4.26 23.95 -28.65
C SER A 534 -5.15 24.68 -29.66
N ASP A 535 -5.86 23.93 -30.51
CA ASP A 535 -6.78 24.49 -31.52
C ASP A 535 -8.02 25.12 -30.88
N SER A 536 -8.47 24.57 -29.74
CA SER A 536 -9.60 25.14 -28.99
C SER A 536 -9.22 26.47 -28.33
N ALA A 537 -7.98 26.60 -27.82
CA ALA A 537 -7.46 27.84 -27.23
C ALA A 537 -7.27 28.94 -28.28
N LYS A 538 -6.69 28.64 -29.45
CA LYS A 538 -6.46 29.62 -30.54
C LYS A 538 -7.76 30.26 -31.04
N LYS A 539 -8.88 29.52 -31.05
CA LYS A 539 -10.21 30.05 -31.44
C LYS A 539 -10.81 31.02 -30.41
N LYS A 540 -10.47 30.91 -29.12
CA LYS A 540 -10.89 31.89 -28.10
C LYS A 540 -10.11 33.21 -28.20
N THR A 541 -8.82 33.16 -28.52
CA THR A 541 -7.98 34.36 -28.62
C THR A 541 -8.27 35.21 -29.87
N LYS A 542 -8.65 34.57 -30.99
CA LYS A 542 -9.06 35.28 -32.22
C LYS A 542 -10.29 36.19 -32.05
N LYS A 543 -11.14 35.98 -31.04
CA LYS A 543 -12.28 36.87 -30.74
C LYS A 543 -11.89 38.17 -30.02
N LYS A 544 -10.64 38.33 -29.56
CA LYS A 544 -10.25 39.51 -28.76
C LYS A 544 -9.04 40.29 -29.27
N ARG A 545 -8.50 39.98 -30.45
CA ARG A 545 -7.39 40.77 -31.01
C ARG A 545 -7.37 40.71 -32.54
N ASP A 546 -8.16 41.58 -33.15
CA ASP A 546 -7.92 42.05 -34.52
C ASP A 546 -6.67 42.94 -34.49
N SER A 547 -5.49 42.37 -34.79
CA SER A 547 -4.34 43.09 -35.39
C SER A 547 -3.08 42.22 -35.47
N PHE A 548 -2.69 41.98 -36.73
CA PHE A 548 -1.33 41.91 -37.27
C PHE A 548 -0.38 40.72 -36.99
N LYS A 549 0.05 40.18 -38.15
CA LYS A 549 1.26 39.45 -38.54
C LYS A 549 1.27 37.93 -38.36
N ASP A 550 1.29 37.28 -39.52
CA ASP A 550 1.61 35.87 -39.76
C ASP A 550 2.93 35.50 -39.06
N GLY A 551 2.82 34.87 -37.90
CA GLY A 551 3.90 34.10 -37.31
C GLY A 551 3.79 32.67 -37.84
N GLU A 552 4.85 32.20 -38.49
CA GLU A 552 5.05 30.79 -38.82
C GLU A 552 4.69 29.94 -37.61
N ILE A 553 3.75 29.01 -37.81
CA ILE A 553 3.28 28.11 -36.75
C ILE A 553 4.38 27.08 -36.55
N ASP A 554 5.35 27.38 -35.69
CA ASP A 554 6.35 26.42 -35.26
C ASP A 554 5.62 25.36 -34.41
N TYR A 555 5.28 24.22 -35.04
CA TYR A 555 4.68 23.06 -34.39
C TYR A 555 5.75 22.37 -33.54
N GLN A 556 6.17 23.01 -32.45
CA GLN A 556 7.07 22.36 -31.50
C GLN A 556 6.32 21.24 -30.78
N ILE A 557 6.89 20.02 -30.85
CA ILE A 557 6.35 18.86 -30.15
C ILE A 557 6.38 19.15 -28.65
N PRO A 558 5.27 18.97 -27.91
CA PRO A 558 5.24 19.27 -26.48
C PRO A 558 6.26 18.44 -25.69
N ALA A 559 6.91 19.04 -24.69
CA ALA A 559 7.93 18.39 -23.86
C ALA A 559 7.46 17.07 -23.21
N ALA A 560 6.18 16.98 -22.83
CA ALA A 560 5.60 15.75 -22.27
C ALA A 560 5.48 14.60 -23.29
N VAL A 561 5.34 14.92 -24.58
CA VAL A 561 5.34 13.94 -25.68
C VAL A 561 6.79 13.52 -25.97
N MET A 562 7.72 14.48 -26.03
CA MET A 562 9.15 14.19 -26.18
C MET A 562 9.70 13.33 -25.03
N PHE A 563 9.21 13.53 -23.81
CA PHE A 563 9.57 12.66 -22.69
C PHE A 563 9.17 11.19 -22.94
N LEU A 564 7.96 10.94 -23.44
CA LEU A 564 7.55 9.58 -23.83
C LEU A 564 8.37 9.05 -25.01
N GLN A 565 8.71 9.92 -25.97
CA GLN A 565 9.58 9.56 -27.09
C GLN A 565 10.95 9.04 -26.62
N SER A 566 11.55 9.65 -25.59
CA SER A 566 12.80 9.14 -25.00
C SER A 566 12.66 7.72 -24.44
N GLN A 567 11.49 7.39 -23.88
CA GLN A 567 11.19 6.06 -23.37
C GLN A 567 10.89 5.04 -24.47
N ILE A 568 10.24 5.46 -25.57
CA ILE A 568 10.05 4.63 -26.77
C ILE A 568 11.41 4.12 -27.25
N TYR A 569 12.35 5.02 -27.48
CA TYR A 569 13.69 4.67 -27.95
C TYR A 569 14.45 3.78 -26.97
N LEU A 570 14.27 4.00 -25.66
CA LEU A 570 14.90 3.15 -24.66
C LEU A 570 14.32 1.72 -24.65
N ALA A 571 13.00 1.58 -24.75
CA ALA A 571 12.32 0.29 -24.83
C ALA A 571 12.64 -0.44 -26.15
N GLU A 572 12.65 0.28 -27.28
CA GLU A 572 13.04 -0.26 -28.59
C GLU A 572 14.49 -0.75 -28.56
N GLY A 573 15.40 0.09 -28.09
CA GLY A 573 16.82 -0.25 -27.98
C GLY A 573 17.05 -1.50 -27.12
N LEU A 574 16.37 -1.60 -25.97
CA LEU A 574 16.44 -2.78 -25.11
C LEU A 574 15.86 -4.02 -25.80
N SER A 575 14.66 -3.92 -26.37
CA SER A 575 14.03 -5.00 -27.15
C SER A 575 14.97 -5.55 -28.22
N MET A 576 15.54 -4.66 -29.04
CA MET A 576 16.43 -5.03 -30.13
C MET A 576 17.78 -5.55 -29.63
N MET A 577 18.31 -5.03 -28.52
CA MET A 577 19.54 -5.53 -27.90
C MET A 577 19.36 -6.97 -27.39
N PHE A 578 18.26 -7.27 -26.70
CA PHE A 578 17.95 -8.63 -26.28
C PHE A 578 17.69 -9.57 -27.46
N ALA A 579 17.03 -9.09 -28.51
CA ALA A 579 16.83 -9.85 -29.73
C ALA A 579 18.17 -10.20 -30.41
N ALA A 580 19.08 -9.23 -30.55
CA ALA A 580 20.42 -9.46 -31.10
C ALA A 580 21.22 -10.46 -30.27
N LEU A 581 21.17 -10.34 -28.94
CA LEU A 581 21.82 -11.29 -28.02
C LEU A 581 21.33 -12.73 -28.18
N ARG A 582 20.02 -12.89 -28.38
CA ARG A 582 19.38 -14.18 -28.63
C ARG A 582 19.79 -14.73 -30.00
N ASN A 583 19.70 -13.92 -31.05
CA ASN A 583 19.96 -14.35 -32.43
C ASN A 583 21.44 -14.69 -32.67
N GLU A 584 22.36 -13.99 -31.98
CA GLU A 584 23.80 -14.25 -32.04
C GLU A 584 24.28 -15.24 -30.95
N CYS A 585 23.35 -15.99 -30.32
CA CYS A 585 23.65 -17.08 -29.39
C CYS A 585 24.51 -16.68 -28.16
N ARG A 586 24.37 -15.44 -27.67
CA ARG A 586 25.12 -14.93 -26.49
C ARG A 586 24.37 -15.09 -25.16
N ILE A 587 23.05 -15.20 -25.21
CA ILE A 587 22.22 -15.60 -24.06
C ILE A 587 21.86 -17.07 -24.22
N VAL A 588 22.01 -17.85 -23.15
CA VAL A 588 21.57 -19.25 -23.13
C VAL A 588 20.05 -19.26 -23.38
N PRO A 589 19.55 -19.96 -24.42
CA PRO A 589 18.11 -20.07 -24.64
C PRO A 589 17.46 -20.70 -23.40
N LEU A 590 16.25 -20.26 -23.07
CA LEU A 590 15.50 -20.78 -21.93
C LEU A 590 15.32 -22.30 -22.10
N GLN A 591 15.98 -23.09 -21.26
CA GLN A 591 15.77 -24.54 -21.15
C GLN A 591 14.67 -24.81 -20.12
N SER A 592 13.46 -24.30 -20.35
CA SER A 592 12.31 -24.68 -19.53
C SER A 592 11.70 -25.96 -20.11
N PRO A 593 11.66 -27.07 -19.36
CA PRO A 593 10.98 -28.28 -19.82
C PRO A 593 9.43 -28.14 -19.79
N PHE A 594 8.90 -27.07 -19.18
CA PHE A 594 7.48 -26.92 -18.90
C PHE A 594 6.76 -25.93 -19.82
N ASN A 595 7.46 -24.92 -20.35
CA ASN A 595 6.83 -23.86 -21.14
C ASN A 595 7.68 -23.46 -22.35
N THR A 596 7.00 -23.32 -23.48
CA THR A 596 7.52 -22.74 -24.71
C THR A 596 7.53 -21.21 -24.64
N GLU A 597 8.36 -20.55 -25.47
CA GLU A 597 8.37 -19.08 -25.59
C GLU A 597 6.98 -18.51 -25.95
N HIS A 598 6.19 -19.28 -26.72
CA HIS A 598 4.81 -18.92 -27.06
C HIS A 598 3.87 -18.94 -25.85
N GLU A 599 3.94 -19.98 -25.03
CA GLU A 599 3.12 -20.06 -23.81
C GLU A 599 3.51 -18.98 -22.80
N ILE A 600 4.80 -18.67 -22.66
CA ILE A 600 5.28 -17.57 -21.82
C ILE A 600 4.73 -16.24 -22.33
N PHE A 601 4.78 -15.99 -23.64
CA PHE A 601 4.20 -14.78 -24.24
C PHE A 601 2.71 -14.63 -23.87
N ILE A 602 1.94 -15.72 -23.99
CA ILE A 602 0.53 -15.73 -23.59
C ILE A 602 0.41 -15.43 -22.09
N GLN A 603 1.13 -16.15 -21.22
CA GLN A 603 1.07 -15.97 -19.76
C GLN A 603 1.36 -14.52 -19.33
N GLN A 604 2.31 -13.86 -20.00
CA GLN A 604 2.70 -12.48 -19.65
C GLN A 604 1.70 -11.44 -20.16
N PHE A 605 1.09 -11.66 -21.33
CA PHE A 605 0.31 -10.63 -22.03
C PHE A 605 -1.16 -10.96 -22.26
N GLU A 606 -1.67 -12.11 -21.79
CA GLU A 606 -3.04 -12.56 -22.01
C GLU A 606 -4.08 -11.49 -21.67
N LEU A 607 -3.92 -10.77 -20.54
CA LEU A 607 -4.85 -9.73 -20.13
C LEU A 607 -4.85 -8.52 -21.08
N LEU A 608 -3.70 -8.17 -21.64
CA LEU A 608 -3.57 -7.10 -22.64
C LEU A 608 -4.17 -7.54 -23.98
N GLN A 609 -3.92 -8.77 -24.39
CA GLN A 609 -4.46 -9.34 -25.64
C GLN A 609 -5.98 -9.47 -25.59
N LYS A 610 -6.54 -9.95 -24.47
CA LYS A 610 -7.99 -10.02 -24.24
C LYS A 610 -8.67 -8.64 -24.25
N ALA A 611 -7.93 -7.60 -23.88
CA ALA A 611 -8.40 -6.21 -23.94
C ALA A 611 -8.09 -5.52 -25.28
N CYS A 612 -7.48 -6.22 -26.25
CA CYS A 612 -7.06 -5.68 -27.54
C CYS A 612 -6.13 -4.45 -27.41
N VAL A 613 -5.17 -4.50 -26.47
CA VAL A 613 -4.25 -3.38 -26.21
C VAL A 613 -2.79 -3.75 -26.52
N PRO A 614 -2.19 -3.20 -27.58
CA PRO A 614 -2.82 -2.69 -28.80
C PRO A 614 -3.49 -3.78 -29.65
N ASP A 615 -4.30 -3.35 -30.63
CA ASP A 615 -4.88 -4.26 -31.63
C ASP A 615 -3.80 -4.96 -32.46
N HIS A 616 -4.12 -6.17 -32.94
CA HIS A 616 -3.29 -6.98 -33.84
C HIS A 616 -1.93 -7.41 -33.29
N ILE A 617 -1.72 -7.34 -31.97
CA ILE A 617 -0.51 -7.82 -31.32
C ILE A 617 -0.57 -9.32 -31.04
N SER A 618 0.42 -10.03 -31.56
CA SER A 618 0.54 -11.49 -31.45
C SER A 618 1.99 -11.93 -31.25
N TYR A 619 2.18 -13.16 -30.78
CA TYR A 619 3.50 -13.77 -30.71
C TYR A 619 4.19 -13.81 -32.09
N VAL A 620 3.44 -14.01 -33.17
CA VAL A 620 3.96 -13.99 -34.55
C VAL A 620 4.55 -12.62 -34.87
N SER A 621 3.82 -11.53 -34.61
CA SER A 621 4.32 -10.17 -34.84
C SER A 621 5.56 -9.83 -34.02
N PHE A 622 5.68 -10.37 -32.79
CA PHE A 622 6.89 -10.24 -31.97
C PHE A 622 8.09 -10.97 -32.61
N LYS A 623 7.88 -12.21 -33.07
CA LYS A 623 8.94 -13.00 -33.72
C LYS A 623 9.39 -12.33 -35.01
N GLU A 624 8.46 -11.85 -35.82
CA GLU A 624 8.76 -11.11 -37.05
C GLU A 624 9.56 -9.84 -36.79
N SER A 625 9.20 -9.07 -35.77
CA SER A 625 9.91 -7.84 -35.42
C SER A 625 11.33 -8.08 -34.90
N THR A 626 11.62 -9.26 -34.34
CA THR A 626 12.87 -9.52 -33.62
C THR A 626 13.78 -10.55 -34.30
N MET A 627 13.32 -11.25 -35.35
CA MET A 627 14.08 -12.36 -35.96
C MET A 627 15.39 -11.95 -36.66
N HIS A 628 15.47 -10.71 -37.16
CA HIS A 628 16.63 -10.22 -37.92
C HIS A 628 17.51 -9.23 -37.14
N ALA A 629 17.22 -9.03 -35.85
CA ALA A 629 18.02 -8.17 -34.99
C ALA A 629 19.44 -8.72 -34.84
N ASN A 630 20.44 -7.86 -35.04
CA ASN A 630 21.86 -8.13 -34.84
C ASN A 630 22.58 -6.86 -34.40
N PHE A 631 23.77 -6.96 -33.80
CA PHE A 631 24.47 -5.79 -33.26
C PHE A 631 24.93 -4.81 -34.33
N SER A 632 25.25 -5.28 -35.53
CA SER A 632 25.65 -4.37 -36.62
C SER A 632 24.54 -3.41 -37.01
N THR A 633 23.31 -3.90 -37.18
CA THR A 633 22.14 -3.07 -37.50
C THR A 633 21.78 -2.16 -36.33
N LEU A 634 21.84 -2.68 -35.10
CA LEU A 634 21.51 -1.92 -33.90
C LEU A 634 22.51 -0.79 -33.61
N ALA A 635 23.79 -0.98 -33.91
CA ALA A 635 24.80 0.07 -33.76
C ALA A 635 24.64 1.21 -34.78
N ILE A 636 24.07 0.92 -35.96
CA ILE A 636 23.70 1.93 -36.96
C ILE A 636 22.50 2.72 -36.46
N CYS A 637 21.46 2.02 -35.99
CA CYS A 637 20.27 2.60 -35.40
C CYS A 637 20.41 2.68 -33.87
N ASP A 638 21.37 3.47 -33.36
CA ASP A 638 21.65 3.57 -31.93
C ASP A 638 20.52 4.30 -31.17
N TYR A 639 19.44 3.57 -30.90
CA TYR A 639 18.25 4.05 -30.20
C TYR A 639 18.60 4.61 -28.82
N PHE A 640 19.66 4.11 -28.17
CA PHE A 640 20.09 4.60 -26.88
C PHE A 640 20.66 6.02 -26.97
N LYS A 641 21.48 6.33 -27.98
CA LYS A 641 21.93 7.71 -28.22
C LYS A 641 20.75 8.65 -28.47
N GLU A 642 19.75 8.20 -29.21
CA GLU A 642 18.56 9.00 -29.51
C GLU A 642 17.73 9.26 -28.24
N ALA A 643 17.49 8.23 -27.42
CA ALA A 643 16.86 8.36 -26.11
C ALA A 643 17.61 9.36 -25.22
N GLN A 644 18.95 9.29 -25.18
CA GLN A 644 19.79 10.19 -24.40
C GLN A 644 19.70 11.63 -24.90
N ARG A 645 19.72 11.85 -26.22
CA ARG A 645 19.61 13.16 -26.86
C ARG A 645 18.30 13.84 -26.47
N ILE A 646 17.17 13.15 -26.66
CA ILE A 646 15.84 13.68 -26.33
C ILE A 646 15.74 13.95 -24.82
N ALA A 647 16.23 13.03 -23.97
CA ALA A 647 16.20 13.23 -22.53
C ALA A 647 16.96 14.50 -22.11
N LYS A 648 18.12 14.79 -22.72
CA LYS A 648 18.90 16.03 -22.46
C LYS A 648 18.17 17.29 -22.90
N GLU A 649 17.57 17.28 -24.08
CA GLU A 649 16.82 18.41 -24.64
C GLU A 649 15.62 18.80 -23.75
N VAL A 650 14.87 17.78 -23.31
CA VAL A 650 13.60 17.95 -22.61
C VAL A 650 13.76 18.37 -21.14
N LYS A 651 14.89 18.09 -20.49
CA LYS A 651 15.14 18.46 -19.08
C LYS A 651 14.88 19.93 -18.78
N SER A 652 15.27 20.83 -19.68
CA SER A 652 15.06 22.27 -19.52
C SER A 652 13.59 22.64 -19.30
N SER A 653 12.67 21.92 -19.96
CA SER A 653 11.23 22.13 -19.88
C SER A 653 10.60 21.66 -18.57
N PHE A 654 11.29 20.79 -17.82
CA PHE A 654 10.82 20.22 -16.55
C PHE A 654 11.60 20.73 -15.33
N ALA A 655 12.34 21.84 -15.44
CA ALA A 655 13.15 22.37 -14.33
C ALA A 655 12.37 22.60 -13.01
N ASN A 656 11.06 22.87 -13.10
CA ASN A 656 10.17 23.07 -11.95
C ASN A 656 9.54 21.77 -11.41
N ASP A 657 9.76 20.62 -12.06
CA ASP A 657 9.26 19.30 -11.67
C ASP A 657 10.45 18.39 -11.30
N PRO A 658 10.84 18.34 -10.00
CA PRO A 658 11.98 17.55 -9.57
C PRO A 658 11.80 16.05 -9.79
N ASP A 659 10.57 15.53 -9.81
CA ASP A 659 10.32 14.10 -10.00
C ASP A 659 10.52 13.70 -11.46
N THR A 660 9.96 14.48 -12.39
CA THR A 660 10.18 14.27 -13.83
C THR A 660 11.64 14.48 -14.20
N MET A 661 12.32 15.45 -13.58
CA MET A 661 13.76 15.64 -13.74
C MET A 661 14.58 14.45 -13.24
N ALA A 662 14.26 13.90 -12.08
CA ALA A 662 14.92 12.71 -11.56
C ALA A 662 14.71 11.50 -12.50
N GLU A 663 13.52 11.34 -13.07
CA GLU A 663 13.22 10.29 -14.04
C GLU A 663 14.00 10.47 -15.35
N LEU A 664 14.03 11.68 -15.90
CA LEU A 664 14.84 12.01 -17.09
C LEU A 664 16.33 11.74 -16.87
N CYS A 665 16.86 12.04 -15.68
CA CYS A 665 18.24 11.71 -15.32
C CYS A 665 18.47 10.19 -15.27
N ARG A 666 17.53 9.40 -14.75
CA ARG A 666 17.63 7.93 -14.77
C ARG A 666 17.60 7.39 -16.21
N VAL A 667 16.68 7.88 -17.04
CA VAL A 667 16.59 7.50 -18.46
C VAL A 667 17.89 7.80 -19.19
N GLU A 668 18.47 8.99 -18.99
CA GLU A 668 19.77 9.35 -19.58
C GLU A 668 20.88 8.40 -19.17
N GLN A 669 20.98 8.05 -17.87
CA GLN A 669 22.01 7.15 -17.37
C GLN A 669 21.88 5.75 -17.97
N VAL A 670 20.67 5.19 -18.05
CA VAL A 670 20.43 3.88 -18.67
C VAL A 670 20.78 3.93 -20.15
N ALA A 671 20.35 4.97 -20.86
CA ALA A 671 20.63 5.17 -22.27
C ALA A 671 22.14 5.25 -22.55
N GLU A 672 22.87 6.07 -21.79
CA GLU A 672 24.33 6.20 -21.93
C GLU A 672 25.05 4.85 -21.73
N ARG A 673 24.73 4.15 -20.64
CA ARG A 673 25.36 2.87 -20.31
C ARG A 673 25.07 1.80 -21.34
N ASN A 674 23.83 1.73 -21.83
CA ASN A 674 23.45 0.76 -22.86
C ASN A 674 24.03 1.10 -24.24
N SER A 675 24.18 2.38 -24.60
CA SER A 675 24.92 2.77 -25.81
C SER A 675 26.38 2.33 -25.74
N ILE A 676 27.05 2.52 -24.59
CA ILE A 676 28.42 2.03 -24.38
C ILE A 676 28.46 0.50 -24.49
N ALA A 677 27.56 -0.21 -23.80
CA ALA A 677 27.48 -1.66 -23.85
C ALA A 677 27.26 -2.18 -25.27
N LEU A 678 26.39 -1.54 -26.05
CA LEU A 678 26.13 -1.86 -27.45
C LEU A 678 27.40 -1.78 -28.30
N ASN A 679 28.17 -0.68 -28.18
CA ASN A 679 29.43 -0.52 -28.91
C ASN A 679 30.46 -1.59 -28.51
N VAL A 680 30.54 -1.95 -27.22
CA VAL A 680 31.44 -3.01 -26.74
C VAL A 680 31.01 -4.38 -27.28
N CYS A 681 29.72 -4.69 -27.32
CA CYS A 681 29.19 -5.93 -27.91
C CYS A 681 29.48 -6.02 -29.41
N GLN A 682 29.34 -4.91 -30.14
CA GLN A 682 29.66 -4.85 -31.57
C GLN A 682 31.16 -5.05 -31.81
N ALA A 683 32.03 -4.34 -31.09
CA ALA A 683 33.48 -4.48 -31.21
C ALA A 683 33.97 -5.88 -30.78
N GLY A 684 33.30 -6.47 -29.79
CA GLY A 684 33.54 -7.81 -29.28
C GLY A 684 32.70 -8.90 -29.95
N ALA A 685 32.15 -8.67 -31.15
CA ALA A 685 31.25 -9.60 -31.84
C ALA A 685 31.83 -11.03 -32.00
N LEU A 686 33.15 -11.16 -32.00
CA LEU A 686 33.88 -12.44 -32.12
C LEU A 686 34.49 -12.95 -30.80
N ASP A 687 34.36 -12.23 -29.67
CA ASP A 687 35.00 -12.59 -28.39
C ASP A 687 34.07 -13.44 -27.50
N PRO A 688 34.28 -14.76 -27.36
CA PRO A 688 33.45 -15.64 -26.54
C PRO A 688 33.64 -15.41 -25.03
N LYS A 689 34.68 -14.66 -24.62
CA LYS A 689 34.92 -14.32 -23.20
C LYS A 689 34.02 -13.19 -22.71
N LEU A 690 33.28 -12.55 -23.61
CA LEU A 690 32.45 -11.41 -23.29
C LEU A 690 31.13 -11.87 -22.65
N LYS A 691 31.01 -11.70 -21.33
CA LYS A 691 29.79 -11.99 -20.57
C LYS A 691 28.97 -10.72 -20.40
N ILE A 692 27.66 -10.85 -20.56
CA ILE A 692 26.70 -9.74 -20.46
C ILE A 692 25.70 -10.09 -19.38
N SER A 693 25.49 -9.17 -18.45
CA SER A 693 24.50 -9.28 -17.37
C SER A 693 23.66 -8.02 -17.33
N PHE A 694 22.44 -8.12 -16.81
CA PHE A 694 21.50 -7.02 -16.75
C PHE A 694 21.16 -6.69 -15.30
N THR A 695 21.14 -5.41 -14.97
CA THR A 695 20.83 -4.91 -13.62
C THR A 695 19.90 -3.70 -13.70
N PHE A 696 19.14 -3.45 -12.64
CA PHE A 696 18.21 -2.31 -12.54
C PHE A 696 18.79 -1.20 -11.64
N CYS A 697 20.12 -1.01 -11.67
CA CYS A 697 20.82 -0.10 -10.75
C CYS A 697 20.49 1.38 -10.98
N HIS A 698 20.22 1.79 -12.22
CA HIS A 698 19.90 3.18 -12.57
C HIS A 698 18.39 3.44 -12.69
N HIS A 699 17.60 2.43 -13.06
CA HIS A 699 16.17 2.56 -13.26
C HIS A 699 15.43 1.28 -12.85
N PRO A 700 14.28 1.37 -12.18
CA PRO A 700 13.58 0.19 -11.67
C PRO A 700 13.00 -0.73 -12.76
N PHE A 701 12.76 -0.23 -13.97
CA PHE A 701 12.13 -1.01 -15.05
C PHE A 701 12.98 -1.14 -16.32
N TYR A 702 14.02 -0.32 -16.48
CA TYR A 702 14.85 -0.32 -17.70
C TYR A 702 16.22 -0.87 -17.34
N ALA A 703 16.53 -2.03 -17.89
CA ALA A 703 17.75 -2.76 -17.59
C ALA A 703 18.98 -2.00 -18.09
N THR A 704 20.03 -2.03 -17.28
CA THR A 704 21.38 -1.58 -17.66
C THR A 704 22.23 -2.81 -17.95
N ALA A 705 22.74 -2.89 -19.18
CA ALA A 705 23.67 -3.92 -19.60
C ALA A 705 25.07 -3.67 -19.01
N ILE A 706 25.59 -4.69 -18.32
CA ILE A 706 26.96 -4.71 -17.80
C ILE A 706 27.72 -5.75 -18.59
N VAL A 707 28.71 -5.28 -19.35
CA VAL A 707 29.60 -6.12 -20.15
C VAL A 707 30.91 -6.33 -19.39
N LYS A 708 31.28 -7.59 -19.15
CA LYS A 708 32.54 -7.97 -18.52
C LYS A 708 33.28 -8.99 -19.40
N ARG A 709 34.59 -8.85 -19.50
CA ARG A 709 35.44 -9.96 -19.99
C ARG A 709 35.63 -10.95 -18.85
N SER A 710 35.41 -12.23 -19.12
CA SER A 710 35.60 -13.33 -18.17
C SER A 710 37.05 -13.45 -17.71
#